data_AF-A0A839EZ10-F1
#
_entry.id   AF-A0A839EZ10-F1
#
_cell.length_a   1.000
_cell.length_b   1.000
_cell.length_c   1.000
_cell.angle_alpha   90.00
_cell.angle_beta   90.00
_cell.angle_gamma   90.00
#
_symmetry.space_group_name_H-M   'P 1'
#
loop_
_entity.id
_entity.type
_entity.pdbx_description
1 polymer ?
#
loop_
_entity_poly.entity_id
_entity_poly.type
_entity_poly.pdbx_seq_one_letter_code
_entity_poly.pdbx_strand_id
1 'polypeptide(L)'
;MTSLAAQSLTQAVRGEIVWAPHPGSQVIFLSCPIYECLLQGTRGGGKTDALLMDYAQHVGRGFGAAWRGILFRQTYPQLADVVAKSKKLFYRIFPGAKFNASDYTWTFPGGEQLLLRHMKTPDDYWNYHGHEYPWIGFEELTNWPTAECYESMFACSRSSHPGMPRKYRATCNPYGRGHCVPYGDVLTPNGWRDIKDIKIGDTVYSVDSAGAIVEKTVEQLYRGKYIGDMVYREGRGIFMAMTPNHSLPKIGGKNGQAYTLVPFEELPGQADILRTAEFDGEPIRIFECPVYPTRSRRVKQPARISGMQFAELMGWFLSEGSTIDRDKAFNIAQMKPKNRERIAALLDECGFKQSWNANDVTVYAPDWWAYLRQFGKCRDKYVPAEIKNASREQITAFCTAAMNGDGHWSGTGGCYYTTSQRLADDMAELFVKLGYAVNVSSRARKNRDGLSYTVHFKRGRTIQLVTGQHRYNVKSSCASVNVRRESFDGEVYCIGVADTHSFFIRQNGSVWLSGNTWVKQRFIDPAPSGTVIREPGKPERVNIHSSLLENTHLLAADPEYLTKLRAISDPNKRKAWLFGSWEITSGGMFDDLWKPEAHIVPVFDIPAGWRIDRSLDWGSSRPFSVGWWAESDGSPAIIAGRQRTLPRGTLVRLAEWYGSTGKANEGLRLTAGKVAEGIKQRQVDLAIAQRVKPGPADSSIFDVTDEASIADNMAKIGIRWEPADKRAGSRKNGWELMRERMEASLHDNGKPGFLVMDRCRDFIRLVPSTSRDEDDPDDIDTESEDHIHDETRYRVLATARSVRTQALPF
;
A
#
# COMPACT_ATOMS: atom_id res chain seq x y z
N MET A 1 -0.84 20.22 47.51
CA MET A 1 -1.58 19.01 47.94
C MET A 1 -1.49 17.83 46.95
N THR A 2 -0.72 17.93 45.88
CA THR A 2 -0.61 16.91 44.82
C THR A 2 0.60 15.98 44.95
N SER A 3 1.54 16.22 45.88
CA SER A 3 2.69 15.32 46.11
C SER A 3 2.41 14.19 47.10
N LEU A 4 1.28 14.21 47.81
CA LEU A 4 0.88 13.16 48.76
C LEU A 4 0.14 11.99 48.10
N ALA A 5 -0.47 12.19 46.92
CA ALA A 5 -1.21 11.14 46.21
C ALA A 5 -0.30 10.15 45.44
N ALA A 6 0.90 10.58 45.03
CA ALA A 6 1.87 9.72 44.36
C ALA A 6 2.69 8.86 45.35
N GLN A 7 2.86 9.33 46.59
CA GLN A 7 3.51 8.56 47.66
C GLN A 7 2.57 7.58 48.37
N SER A 8 1.24 7.68 48.19
CA SER A 8 0.28 6.79 48.85
C SER A 8 -0.03 5.49 48.09
N LEU A 9 0.45 5.32 46.85
CA LEU A 9 0.22 4.10 46.05
C LEU A 9 1.33 3.04 46.16
N THR A 10 2.49 3.39 46.71
CA THR A 10 3.60 2.46 46.97
C THR A 10 3.46 1.69 48.29
N GLN A 11 2.37 1.89 49.03
CA GLN A 11 2.16 1.27 50.34
C GLN A 11 0.87 0.44 50.41
N ALA A 12 0.66 -0.50 49.47
CA ALA A 12 -0.19 -1.69 49.69
C ALA A 12 -0.08 -2.73 48.55
N VAL A 13 1.11 -3.30 48.31
CA VAL A 13 1.21 -4.62 47.63
C VAL A 13 2.23 -5.46 48.39
N ARG A 14 1.75 -6.34 49.29
CA ARG A 14 2.57 -7.30 50.05
C ARG A 14 2.92 -8.56 49.23
N GLY A 15 3.18 -8.43 47.93
CA GLY A 15 3.43 -9.57 47.04
C GLY A 15 4.51 -9.27 46.00
N GLU A 16 5.25 -10.30 45.59
CA GLU A 16 6.22 -10.24 44.49
C GLU A 16 5.51 -9.91 43.17
N ILE A 17 5.95 -8.88 42.46
CA ILE A 17 5.41 -8.53 41.14
C ILE A 17 5.97 -9.52 40.12
N VAL A 18 5.13 -10.44 39.65
CA VAL A 18 5.52 -11.48 38.68
C VAL A 18 5.65 -10.92 37.26
N TRP A 19 4.75 -10.03 36.87
CA TRP A 19 4.74 -9.36 35.56
C TRP A 19 4.01 -8.02 35.69
N ALA A 20 4.48 -7.01 34.96
CA ALA A 20 3.83 -5.71 34.82
C ALA A 20 3.89 -5.26 33.35
N PRO A 21 2.85 -4.57 32.85
CA PRO A 21 2.86 -4.08 31.48
C PRO A 21 3.93 -3.01 31.31
N HIS A 22 4.57 -2.98 30.14
CA HIS A 22 5.42 -1.84 29.78
C HIS A 22 4.57 -0.56 29.69
N PRO A 23 5.05 0.57 30.25
CA PRO A 23 4.40 1.86 30.06
C PRO A 23 4.24 2.16 28.57
N GLY A 24 3.06 2.63 28.16
CA GLY A 24 2.73 2.88 26.76
C GLY A 24 1.80 1.82 26.17
N SER A 25 2.23 1.17 25.09
CA SER A 25 1.37 0.36 24.21
C SER A 25 0.70 -0.80 24.92
N GLN A 26 1.38 -1.46 25.87
CA GLN A 26 0.81 -2.60 26.59
C GLN A 26 -0.27 -2.15 27.58
N VAL A 27 -0.05 -1.05 28.29
CA VAL A 27 -1.08 -0.45 29.16
C VAL A 27 -2.31 -0.06 28.36
N ILE A 28 -2.12 0.60 27.21
CA ILE A 28 -3.23 1.01 26.33
C ILE A 28 -3.97 -0.22 25.80
N PHE A 29 -3.25 -1.27 25.38
CA PHE A 29 -3.85 -2.49 24.88
C PHE A 29 -4.68 -3.23 25.94
N LEU A 30 -4.15 -3.39 27.16
CA LEU A 30 -4.85 -4.06 28.26
C LEU A 30 -6.10 -3.30 28.71
N SER A 31 -6.02 -1.97 28.73
CA SER A 31 -7.12 -1.07 29.12
C SER A 31 -8.10 -0.76 28.00
N CYS A 32 -7.82 -1.18 26.76
CA CYS A 32 -8.63 -0.86 25.59
C CYS A 32 -10.05 -1.42 25.72
N PRO A 33 -11.09 -0.56 25.66
CA PRO A 33 -12.49 -0.99 25.73
C PRO A 33 -13.07 -1.40 24.38
N ILE A 34 -12.35 -1.12 23.28
CA ILE A 34 -12.83 -1.37 21.92
C ILE A 34 -12.89 -2.87 21.65
N TYR A 35 -13.94 -3.28 20.93
CA TYR A 35 -14.25 -4.69 20.69
C TYR A 35 -13.10 -5.38 19.94
N GLU A 36 -12.70 -4.87 18.78
CA GLU A 36 -11.50 -5.34 18.05
C GLU A 36 -10.29 -4.46 18.38
N CYS A 37 -9.20 -5.06 18.84
CA CYS A 37 -7.95 -4.34 19.10
C CYS A 37 -6.75 -5.12 18.58
N LEU A 38 -6.01 -4.52 17.63
CA LEU A 38 -4.75 -5.04 17.11
C LEU A 38 -3.57 -4.36 17.80
N LEU A 39 -2.69 -5.12 18.46
CA LEU A 39 -1.38 -4.64 18.90
C LEU A 39 -0.33 -4.98 17.85
N GLN A 40 0.11 -3.98 17.10
CA GLN A 40 1.08 -4.11 16.01
C GLN A 40 2.39 -3.40 16.36
N GLY A 41 3.48 -3.62 15.62
CA GLY A 41 4.68 -2.79 15.73
C GLY A 41 5.97 -3.60 15.72
N THR A 42 7.00 -3.11 16.40
CA THR A 42 8.38 -3.63 16.34
C THR A 42 8.53 -5.07 16.85
N ARG A 43 9.58 -5.77 16.43
CA ARG A 43 9.95 -7.04 17.04
C ARG A 43 10.49 -6.81 18.45
N GLY A 44 10.02 -7.61 19.41
CA GLY A 44 10.52 -7.59 20.80
C GLY A 44 9.80 -6.65 21.77
N GLY A 45 8.76 -5.92 21.34
CA GLY A 45 7.94 -5.06 22.23
C GLY A 45 7.05 -5.79 23.26
N GLY A 46 7.16 -7.12 23.40
CA GLY A 46 6.41 -7.90 24.39
C GLY A 46 4.94 -8.15 24.05
N LYS A 47 4.55 -8.04 22.76
CA LYS A 47 3.16 -8.17 22.31
C LYS A 47 2.47 -9.49 22.70
N THR A 48 3.16 -10.62 22.54
CA THR A 48 2.61 -11.94 22.90
C THR A 48 2.28 -12.01 24.40
N ASP A 49 3.12 -11.43 25.25
CA ASP A 49 2.89 -11.36 26.70
C ASP A 49 1.69 -10.48 27.01
N ALA A 50 1.58 -9.31 26.34
CA ALA A 50 0.41 -8.43 26.48
C ALA A 50 -0.90 -9.11 26.04
N LEU A 51 -0.87 -9.94 24.97
CA LEU A 51 -2.03 -10.73 24.55
C LEU A 51 -2.45 -11.76 25.61
N LEU A 52 -1.49 -12.49 26.19
CA LEU A 52 -1.76 -13.43 27.28
C LEU A 52 -2.29 -12.73 28.54
N MET A 53 -1.75 -11.54 28.85
CA MET A 53 -2.16 -10.76 30.02
C MET A 53 -3.50 -10.06 29.83
N ASP A 54 -3.91 -9.75 28.60
CA ASP A 54 -5.24 -9.22 28.32
C ASP A 54 -6.35 -10.21 28.69
N TYR A 55 -6.11 -11.50 28.48
CA TYR A 55 -6.95 -12.56 29.01
C TYR A 55 -6.82 -12.69 30.53
N ALA A 56 -5.57 -12.75 31.04
CA ALA A 56 -5.29 -13.08 32.43
C ALA A 56 -5.80 -12.04 33.45
N GLN A 57 -5.86 -10.76 33.09
CA GLN A 57 -6.32 -9.68 33.99
C GLN A 57 -7.77 -9.84 34.48
N HIS A 58 -8.56 -10.69 33.79
CA HIS A 58 -9.95 -11.00 34.12
C HIS A 58 -10.13 -12.33 34.87
N VAL A 59 -9.07 -13.12 35.04
CA VAL A 59 -9.08 -14.33 35.86
C VAL A 59 -9.18 -13.94 37.34
N GLY A 60 -10.04 -14.62 38.10
CA GLY A 60 -10.28 -14.32 39.52
C GLY A 60 -11.13 -13.08 39.78
N ARG A 61 -11.76 -12.50 38.75
CA ARG A 61 -12.67 -11.35 38.88
C ARG A 61 -14.12 -11.72 39.24
N GLY A 62 -14.38 -13.00 39.49
CA GLY A 62 -15.71 -13.50 39.88
C GLY A 62 -16.57 -14.03 38.74
N PHE A 63 -16.05 -14.08 37.51
CA PHE A 63 -16.74 -14.67 36.35
C PHE A 63 -16.71 -16.21 36.34
N GLY A 64 -15.74 -16.82 37.02
CA GLY A 64 -15.56 -18.27 37.09
C GLY A 64 -15.54 -18.94 35.72
N ALA A 65 -16.16 -20.11 35.59
CA ALA A 65 -16.17 -20.89 34.34
C ALA A 65 -16.77 -20.14 33.12
N ALA A 66 -17.50 -19.04 33.32
CA ALA A 66 -18.00 -18.22 32.22
C ALA A 66 -16.88 -17.40 31.53
N TRP A 67 -15.75 -17.13 32.19
CA TRP A 67 -14.58 -16.52 31.53
C TRP A 67 -13.79 -17.58 30.78
N ARG A 68 -14.18 -17.78 29.52
CA ARG A 68 -13.59 -18.76 28.61
C ARG A 68 -12.93 -18.05 27.43
N GLY A 69 -11.61 -18.17 27.34
CA GLY A 69 -10.81 -17.59 26.27
C GLY A 69 -10.37 -18.64 25.24
N ILE A 70 -10.16 -18.20 24.01
CA ILE A 70 -9.49 -19.00 22.96
C ILE A 70 -8.45 -18.16 22.22
N LEU A 71 -7.25 -18.71 22.03
CA LEU A 71 -6.14 -18.08 21.32
C LEU A 71 -5.70 -18.94 20.13
N PHE A 72 -5.58 -18.33 18.96
CA PHE A 72 -5.25 -19.00 17.71
C PHE A 72 -3.82 -18.72 17.20
N ARG A 73 -3.21 -19.79 16.68
CA ARG A 73 -2.16 -19.79 15.63
C ARG A 73 -2.64 -20.65 14.46
N GLN A 74 -1.93 -20.70 13.34
CA GLN A 74 -2.32 -21.59 12.24
C GLN A 74 -2.08 -23.07 12.57
N THR A 75 -1.11 -23.40 13.42
CA THR A 75 -0.76 -24.80 13.75
C THR A 75 -0.32 -24.93 15.21
N TYR A 76 -0.45 -26.13 15.80
CA TYR A 76 0.03 -26.41 17.16
C TYR A 76 1.54 -26.18 17.36
N PRO A 77 2.44 -26.57 16.44
CA PRO A 77 3.88 -26.26 16.57
C PRO A 77 4.15 -24.75 16.72
N GLN A 78 3.39 -23.91 16.03
CA GLN A 78 3.53 -22.44 16.13
C GLN A 78 3.01 -21.87 17.47
N LEU A 79 2.30 -22.65 18.29
CA LEU A 79 1.91 -22.28 19.65
C LEU A 79 3.02 -22.52 20.67
N ALA A 80 4.13 -23.19 20.32
CA ALA A 80 5.15 -23.59 21.29
C ALA A 80 5.68 -22.42 22.14
N ASP A 81 5.98 -21.27 21.54
CA ASP A 81 6.42 -20.07 22.26
C ASP A 81 5.33 -19.51 23.18
N VAL A 82 4.08 -19.46 22.70
CA VAL A 82 2.91 -19.02 23.50
C VAL A 82 2.69 -19.94 24.71
N VAL A 83 2.81 -21.26 24.52
CA VAL A 83 2.72 -22.25 25.60
C VAL A 83 3.84 -22.08 26.61
N ALA A 84 5.09 -21.91 26.14
CA ALA A 84 6.23 -21.73 27.02
C ALA A 84 6.10 -20.45 27.88
N LYS A 85 5.72 -19.33 27.26
CA LYS A 85 5.49 -18.05 27.95
C LYS A 85 4.33 -18.12 28.93
N SER A 86 3.20 -18.69 28.53
CA SER A 86 2.05 -18.85 29.43
C SER A 86 2.37 -19.72 30.64
N LYS A 87 3.14 -20.82 30.49
CA LYS A 87 3.61 -21.62 31.63
C LYS A 87 4.50 -20.83 32.59
N LYS A 88 5.46 -20.08 32.06
CA LYS A 88 6.36 -19.24 32.86
C LYS A 88 5.59 -18.20 33.69
N LEU A 89 4.53 -17.63 33.12
CA LEU A 89 3.77 -16.54 33.74
C LEU A 89 2.64 -17.07 34.64
N PHE A 90 1.75 -17.91 34.12
CA PHE A 90 0.51 -18.28 34.80
C PHE A 90 0.74 -19.13 36.05
N TYR A 91 1.75 -20.01 36.10
CA TYR A 91 2.04 -20.76 37.33
C TYR A 91 2.48 -19.87 38.49
N ARG A 92 3.14 -18.74 38.19
CA ARG A 92 3.58 -17.78 39.20
C ARG A 92 2.47 -16.81 39.60
N ILE A 93 1.65 -16.37 38.63
CA ILE A 93 0.54 -15.42 38.88
C ILE A 93 -0.63 -16.10 39.59
N PHE A 94 -0.96 -17.33 39.21
CA PHE A 94 -2.12 -18.07 39.73
C PHE A 94 -1.68 -19.41 40.32
N PRO A 95 -1.26 -19.44 41.60
CA PRO A 95 -1.01 -20.69 42.32
C PRO A 95 -2.24 -21.59 42.26
N GLY A 96 -2.12 -22.75 41.59
CA GLY A 96 -3.24 -23.67 41.36
C GLY A 96 -3.78 -23.71 39.93
N ALA A 97 -3.32 -22.83 39.02
CA ALA A 97 -3.57 -22.98 37.60
C ALA A 97 -2.96 -24.28 37.07
N LYS A 98 -3.67 -24.98 36.19
CA LYS A 98 -3.27 -26.27 35.61
C LYS A 98 -3.26 -26.17 34.09
N PHE A 99 -2.17 -26.60 33.46
CA PHE A 99 -2.09 -26.73 32.00
C PHE A 99 -2.21 -28.19 31.58
N ASN A 100 -3.23 -28.50 30.78
CA ASN A 100 -3.34 -29.78 30.10
C ASN A 100 -2.57 -29.71 28.77
N ALA A 101 -1.48 -30.46 28.67
CA ALA A 101 -0.61 -30.48 27.50
C ALA A 101 -1.21 -31.24 26.30
N SER A 102 -2.11 -32.20 26.54
CA SER A 102 -2.80 -32.94 25.48
C SER A 102 -3.86 -32.05 24.81
N ASP A 103 -4.64 -31.34 25.62
CA ASP A 103 -5.75 -30.51 25.16
C ASP A 103 -5.37 -29.03 24.98
N TYR A 104 -4.10 -28.66 25.17
CA TYR A 104 -3.59 -27.28 25.08
C TYR A 104 -4.50 -26.27 25.82
N THR A 105 -4.89 -26.60 27.05
CA THR A 105 -5.89 -25.81 27.80
C THR A 105 -5.36 -25.48 29.18
N TRP A 106 -5.47 -24.21 29.55
CA TRP A 106 -5.31 -23.75 30.92
C TRP A 106 -6.64 -23.77 31.64
N THR A 107 -6.64 -24.26 32.88
CA THR A 107 -7.75 -24.13 33.84
C THR A 107 -7.24 -23.41 35.08
N PHE A 108 -7.93 -22.35 35.49
CA PHE A 108 -7.56 -21.52 36.64
C PHE A 108 -8.39 -21.90 37.88
N PRO A 109 -7.98 -21.49 39.10
CA PRO A 109 -8.64 -21.90 40.35
C PRO A 109 -10.14 -21.58 40.44
N GLY A 110 -10.60 -20.49 39.82
CA GLY A 110 -12.02 -20.10 39.78
C GLY A 110 -12.84 -20.86 38.72
N GLY A 111 -12.22 -21.75 37.95
CA GLY A 111 -12.84 -22.50 36.86
C GLY A 111 -12.71 -21.82 35.49
N GLU A 112 -12.10 -20.64 35.39
CA GLU A 112 -11.82 -19.96 34.13
C GLU A 112 -10.94 -20.84 33.23
N GLN A 113 -11.03 -20.66 31.90
CA GLN A 113 -10.25 -21.46 30.95
C GLN A 113 -9.68 -20.64 29.79
N LEU A 114 -8.40 -20.87 29.44
CA LEU A 114 -7.79 -20.38 28.20
C LEU A 114 -7.41 -21.57 27.32
N LEU A 115 -8.06 -21.67 26.16
CA LEU A 115 -7.79 -22.67 25.15
C LEU A 115 -6.77 -22.13 24.16
N LEU A 116 -5.67 -22.85 23.96
CA LEU A 116 -4.70 -22.57 22.90
C LEU A 116 -5.02 -23.51 21.75
N ARG A 117 -5.43 -22.97 20.61
CA ARG A 117 -5.97 -23.76 19.49
C ARG A 117 -5.32 -23.35 18.17
N HIS A 118 -5.47 -24.23 17.19
CA HIS A 118 -5.06 -23.92 15.83
C HIS A 118 -6.27 -23.65 14.94
N MET A 119 -6.11 -22.73 14.00
CA MET A 119 -7.09 -22.43 12.97
C MET A 119 -6.32 -21.99 11.74
N LYS A 120 -6.17 -22.89 10.77
CA LYS A 120 -5.42 -22.64 9.55
C LYS A 120 -6.30 -22.20 8.40
N THR A 121 -7.46 -22.85 8.27
CA THR A 121 -8.41 -22.64 7.16
C THR A 121 -9.79 -22.26 7.69
N PRO A 122 -10.62 -21.58 6.89
CA PRO A 122 -11.97 -21.19 7.31
C PRO A 122 -12.82 -22.38 7.77
N ASP A 123 -12.66 -23.55 7.15
CA ASP A 123 -13.31 -24.81 7.54
C ASP A 123 -13.04 -25.22 9.00
N ASP A 124 -11.89 -24.84 9.58
CA ASP A 124 -11.56 -25.20 10.96
C ASP A 124 -12.53 -24.55 11.96
N TYR A 125 -13.28 -23.52 11.53
CA TYR A 125 -14.36 -22.88 12.28
C TYR A 125 -15.38 -23.90 12.81
N TRP A 126 -15.69 -24.95 12.06
CA TRP A 126 -16.70 -25.94 12.44
C TRP A 126 -16.35 -26.70 13.73
N ASN A 127 -15.06 -26.75 14.10
CA ASN A 127 -14.62 -27.31 15.39
C ASN A 127 -15.00 -26.44 16.59
N TYR A 128 -15.40 -25.19 16.34
CA TYR A 128 -15.72 -24.17 17.34
C TYR A 128 -17.15 -23.64 17.18
N HIS A 129 -17.85 -24.07 16.14
CA HIS A 129 -19.22 -23.64 15.87
C HIS A 129 -20.13 -23.94 17.07
N GLY A 130 -20.91 -22.95 17.48
CA GLY A 130 -21.79 -23.04 18.64
C GLY A 130 -21.10 -22.83 20.00
N HIS A 131 -19.77 -22.70 20.04
CA HIS A 131 -19.08 -22.40 21.29
C HIS A 131 -19.31 -20.94 21.72
N GLU A 132 -19.02 -20.68 22.99
CA GLU A 132 -19.13 -19.37 23.62
C GLU A 132 -17.77 -18.97 24.19
N TYR A 133 -17.21 -17.87 23.68
CA TYR A 133 -15.92 -17.32 24.10
C TYR A 133 -16.01 -15.79 24.27
N PRO A 134 -16.12 -15.26 25.51
CA PRO A 134 -16.05 -13.82 25.75
C PRO A 134 -14.69 -13.19 25.37
N TRP A 135 -13.64 -13.99 25.25
CA TRP A 135 -12.31 -13.54 24.85
C TRP A 135 -11.76 -14.37 23.69
N ILE A 136 -11.39 -13.72 22.59
CA ILE A 136 -10.80 -14.37 21.40
C ILE A 136 -9.51 -13.64 21.02
N GLY A 137 -8.42 -14.40 20.88
CA GLY A 137 -7.09 -13.91 20.56
C GLY A 137 -6.51 -14.50 19.27
N PHE A 138 -5.85 -13.68 18.46
CA PHE A 138 -5.08 -14.12 17.28
C PHE A 138 -3.62 -13.65 17.40
N GLU A 139 -2.67 -14.57 17.33
CA GLU A 139 -1.24 -14.26 17.45
C GLU A 139 -0.54 -14.31 16.09
N GLU A 140 0.24 -13.27 15.77
CA GLU A 140 0.77 -12.94 14.43
C GLU A 140 -0.28 -13.01 13.33
N LEU A 141 -1.27 -12.10 13.40
CA LEU A 141 -2.43 -12.06 12.50
C LEU A 141 -2.05 -11.95 11.01
N THR A 142 -0.89 -11.37 10.70
CA THR A 142 -0.33 -11.30 9.33
C THR A 142 0.02 -12.66 8.73
N ASN A 143 -0.06 -13.75 9.50
CA ASN A 143 0.13 -15.10 8.97
C ASN A 143 -1.09 -15.64 8.23
N TRP A 144 -2.29 -15.10 8.43
CA TRP A 144 -3.48 -15.53 7.71
C TRP A 144 -3.60 -14.80 6.37
N PRO A 145 -3.84 -15.51 5.25
CA PRO A 145 -3.88 -14.91 3.92
C PRO A 145 -5.12 -14.05 3.67
N THR A 146 -6.24 -14.33 4.35
CA THR A 146 -7.51 -13.60 4.25
C THR A 146 -8.13 -13.38 5.63
N ALA A 147 -9.12 -12.47 5.71
CA ALA A 147 -9.83 -12.16 6.94
C ALA A 147 -10.78 -13.27 7.41
N GLU A 148 -11.08 -14.28 6.58
CA GLU A 148 -12.17 -15.24 6.82
C GLU A 148 -12.03 -16.03 8.13
N CYS A 149 -10.84 -16.55 8.46
CA CYS A 149 -10.60 -17.22 9.74
C CYS A 149 -10.78 -16.27 10.93
N TYR A 150 -10.39 -15.01 10.74
CA TYR A 150 -10.49 -13.98 11.76
C TYR A 150 -11.95 -13.53 11.95
N GLU A 151 -12.73 -13.35 10.90
CA GLU A 151 -14.10 -12.84 10.98
C GLU A 151 -15.13 -13.92 11.35
N SER A 152 -14.95 -15.16 10.89
CA SER A 152 -15.88 -16.27 11.21
C SER A 152 -16.03 -16.51 12.71
N MET A 153 -14.97 -16.28 13.48
CA MET A 153 -14.97 -16.42 14.94
C MET A 153 -15.75 -15.32 15.69
N PHE A 154 -16.22 -14.26 15.01
CA PHE A 154 -17.15 -13.29 15.61
C PHE A 154 -18.44 -13.94 16.12
N ALA A 155 -18.94 -14.97 15.42
CA ALA A 155 -20.14 -15.71 15.82
C ALA A 155 -19.99 -16.41 17.18
N CYS A 156 -18.76 -16.74 17.58
CA CYS A 156 -18.45 -17.35 18.87
C CYS A 156 -18.08 -16.33 19.95
N SER A 157 -17.93 -15.04 19.59
CA SER A 157 -17.65 -13.95 20.54
C SER A 157 -18.93 -13.52 21.25
N ARG A 158 -19.29 -14.27 22.29
CA ARG A 158 -20.54 -14.07 23.03
C ARG A 158 -20.38 -14.47 24.49
N SER A 159 -21.33 -14.04 25.32
CA SER A 159 -21.49 -14.54 26.69
C SER A 159 -22.93 -14.35 27.15
N SER A 160 -23.44 -15.34 27.89
CA SER A 160 -24.72 -15.26 28.60
C SER A 160 -24.61 -14.64 30.00
N HIS A 161 -23.39 -14.39 30.50
CA HIS A 161 -23.16 -13.88 31.85
C HIS A 161 -23.24 -12.34 31.90
N PRO A 162 -24.06 -11.73 32.77
CA PRO A 162 -24.15 -10.28 32.89
C PRO A 162 -22.81 -9.62 33.22
N GLY A 163 -22.56 -8.45 32.64
CA GLY A 163 -21.35 -7.65 32.89
C GLY A 163 -20.06 -8.20 32.27
N MET A 164 -20.13 -9.31 31.51
CA MET A 164 -18.94 -9.93 30.91
C MET A 164 -18.33 -9.04 29.82
N PRO A 165 -17.01 -8.74 29.85
CA PRO A 165 -16.35 -8.05 28.76
C PRO A 165 -16.28 -8.93 27.51
N ARG A 166 -16.46 -8.33 26.32
CA ARG A 166 -16.29 -9.00 25.03
C ARG A 166 -15.04 -8.43 24.37
N LYS A 167 -14.02 -9.27 24.22
CA LYS A 167 -12.70 -8.82 23.74
C LYS A 167 -12.24 -9.66 22.56
N TYR A 168 -11.99 -8.97 21.45
CA TYR A 168 -11.40 -9.53 20.24
C TYR A 168 -10.02 -8.92 20.05
N ARG A 169 -8.97 -9.73 20.18
CA ARG A 169 -7.59 -9.25 20.33
C ARG A 169 -6.68 -9.89 19.31
N ALA A 170 -5.76 -9.10 18.76
CA ALA A 170 -4.78 -9.60 17.82
C ALA A 170 -3.40 -8.99 18.06
N THR A 171 -2.35 -9.72 17.70
CA THR A 171 -0.98 -9.19 17.63
C THR A 171 -0.37 -9.46 16.27
N CYS A 172 0.52 -8.59 15.79
CA CYS A 172 1.37 -8.88 14.63
C CYS A 172 2.58 -7.94 14.54
N ASN A 173 3.53 -8.27 13.67
CA ASN A 173 4.52 -7.32 13.18
C ASN A 173 4.16 -6.89 11.74
N PRO A 174 4.54 -5.66 11.30
CA PRO A 174 4.36 -5.20 9.92
C PRO A 174 5.19 -5.99 8.89
N TYR A 175 6.24 -6.67 9.36
CA TYR A 175 7.06 -7.55 8.53
C TYR A 175 6.55 -8.99 8.61
N GLY A 176 6.27 -9.56 7.45
CA GLY A 176 5.61 -10.84 7.26
C GLY A 176 5.14 -10.94 5.82
N ARG A 177 4.26 -11.90 5.51
CA ARG A 177 3.77 -12.14 4.14
C ARG A 177 3.10 -10.87 3.57
N GLY A 178 3.77 -10.23 2.61
CA GLY A 178 3.36 -9.01 1.89
C GLY A 178 3.93 -9.01 0.47
N HIS A 179 3.02 -9.06 -0.50
CA HIS A 179 3.12 -9.65 -1.86
C HIS A 179 3.46 -8.63 -2.94
N CYS A 180 4.48 -8.87 -3.79
CA CYS A 180 4.83 -7.90 -4.84
C CYS A 180 5.41 -8.52 -6.12
N VAL A 181 5.38 -7.76 -7.21
CA VAL A 181 5.99 -8.06 -8.52
C VAL A 181 7.02 -6.97 -8.89
N PRO A 182 8.10 -7.26 -9.62
CA PRO A 182 9.15 -6.27 -9.91
C PRO A 182 8.77 -5.25 -11.00
N TYR A 183 7.76 -5.55 -11.82
CA TYR A 183 7.21 -4.70 -12.88
C TYR A 183 5.98 -5.39 -13.49
N GLY A 184 5.24 -4.70 -14.36
CA GLY A 184 4.25 -5.30 -15.25
C GLY A 184 3.13 -4.33 -15.62
N ASP A 185 2.38 -4.66 -16.67
CA ASP A 185 1.22 -3.86 -17.07
C ASP A 185 -0.05 -4.45 -16.45
N VAL A 186 -0.85 -3.63 -15.78
CA VAL A 186 -2.16 -3.99 -15.25
C VAL A 186 -3.23 -3.80 -16.33
N LEU A 187 -4.14 -4.75 -16.45
CA LEU A 187 -5.26 -4.63 -17.40
C LEU A 187 -6.37 -3.75 -16.82
N THR A 188 -6.69 -2.65 -17.51
CA THR A 188 -7.75 -1.70 -17.16
C THR A 188 -8.81 -1.65 -18.27
N PRO A 189 -10.01 -1.08 -18.03
CA PRO A 189 -10.98 -0.81 -19.10
C PRO A 189 -10.42 0.06 -20.23
N ASN A 190 -9.39 0.86 -19.95
CA ASN A 190 -8.71 1.72 -20.92
C ASN A 190 -7.47 1.04 -21.56
N GLY A 191 -7.29 -0.27 -21.35
CA GLY A 191 -6.16 -1.05 -21.87
C GLY A 191 -5.08 -1.32 -20.82
N TRP A 192 -3.92 -1.77 -21.29
CA TRP A 192 -2.76 -2.08 -20.44
C TRP A 192 -2.07 -0.80 -19.98
N ARG A 193 -1.88 -0.65 -18.67
CA ARG A 193 -1.15 0.48 -18.05
C ARG A 193 -0.03 -0.08 -17.18
N ASP A 194 1.13 0.57 -17.18
CA ASP A 194 2.22 0.18 -16.28
C ASP A 194 1.70 0.21 -14.83
N ILE A 195 2.01 -0.81 -14.03
CA ILE A 195 1.63 -0.89 -12.61
C ILE A 195 2.10 0.35 -11.81
N LYS A 196 3.16 1.02 -12.27
CA LYS A 196 3.67 2.27 -11.69
C LYS A 196 2.75 3.46 -11.91
N ASP A 197 1.97 3.44 -13.00
CA ASP A 197 1.08 4.54 -13.39
C ASP A 197 -0.33 4.37 -12.82
N ILE A 198 -0.61 3.24 -12.16
CA ILE A 198 -1.91 2.97 -11.54
C ILE A 198 -2.08 3.83 -10.30
N LYS A 199 -3.25 4.46 -10.17
CA LYS A 199 -3.63 5.35 -9.07
C LYS A 199 -4.77 4.75 -8.24
N ILE A 200 -4.85 5.13 -6.96
CA ILE A 200 -6.05 4.84 -6.15
C ILE A 200 -7.26 5.51 -6.85
N GLY A 201 -8.35 4.76 -6.98
CA GLY A 201 -9.54 5.16 -7.73
C GLY A 201 -9.54 4.71 -9.20
N ASP A 202 -8.42 4.26 -9.76
CA ASP A 202 -8.42 3.66 -11.11
C ASP A 202 -9.26 2.38 -11.13
N THR A 203 -9.86 2.08 -12.28
CA THR A 203 -10.59 0.81 -12.49
C THR A 203 -9.68 -0.22 -13.16
N VAL A 204 -9.68 -1.45 -12.65
CA VAL A 204 -8.90 -2.58 -13.16
C VAL A 204 -9.78 -3.80 -13.34
N TYR A 205 -9.37 -4.72 -14.21
CA TYR A 205 -10.03 -6.01 -14.34
C TYR A 205 -9.49 -7.02 -13.31
N SER A 206 -10.43 -7.69 -12.66
CA SER A 206 -10.23 -8.71 -11.63
C SER A 206 -11.04 -9.97 -11.95
N VAL A 207 -10.96 -11.00 -11.12
CA VAL A 207 -11.79 -12.21 -11.24
C VAL A 207 -12.56 -12.47 -9.96
N ASP A 208 -13.88 -12.58 -10.08
CA ASP A 208 -14.76 -12.85 -8.94
C ASP A 208 -14.71 -14.32 -8.48
N SER A 209 -15.48 -14.63 -7.42
CA SER A 209 -15.56 -15.98 -6.87
C SER A 209 -16.18 -17.01 -7.83
N ALA A 210 -16.96 -16.56 -8.82
CA ALA A 210 -17.56 -17.41 -9.85
C ALA A 210 -16.59 -17.68 -11.01
N GLY A 211 -15.47 -16.96 -11.08
CA GLY A 211 -14.46 -17.11 -12.13
C GLY A 211 -14.73 -16.26 -13.36
N ALA A 212 -15.55 -15.21 -13.24
CA ALA A 212 -15.82 -14.23 -14.28
C ALA A 212 -14.94 -12.99 -14.12
N ILE A 213 -14.58 -12.36 -15.24
CA ILE A 213 -13.86 -11.08 -15.23
C ILE A 213 -14.82 -9.97 -14.83
N VAL A 214 -14.43 -9.19 -13.82
CA VAL A 214 -15.21 -8.06 -13.29
C VAL A 214 -14.35 -6.81 -13.19
N GLU A 215 -14.99 -5.65 -13.35
CA GLU A 215 -14.35 -4.36 -13.10
C GLU A 215 -14.35 -4.04 -11.60
N LYS A 216 -13.20 -3.62 -11.08
CA LYS A 216 -13.02 -3.25 -9.68
C LYS A 216 -12.17 -2.00 -9.55
N THR A 217 -12.44 -1.23 -8.49
CA THR A 217 -11.67 -0.03 -8.18
C THR A 217 -10.41 -0.41 -7.41
N VAL A 218 -9.30 0.22 -7.76
CA VAL A 218 -8.05 0.15 -7.01
C VAL A 218 -8.21 0.98 -5.75
N GLU A 219 -8.17 0.34 -4.60
CA GLU A 219 -8.25 1.02 -3.31
C GLU A 219 -6.88 1.32 -2.73
N GLN A 220 -5.85 0.59 -3.18
CA GLN A 220 -4.51 0.67 -2.61
C GLN A 220 -3.43 0.47 -3.66
N LEU A 221 -2.29 1.11 -3.42
CA LEU A 221 -1.06 0.91 -4.16
C LEU A 221 0.05 0.53 -3.20
N TYR A 222 0.92 -0.33 -3.67
CA TYR A 222 2.16 -0.66 -3.01
C TYR A 222 3.30 -0.45 -4.00
N ARG A 223 4.33 0.27 -3.55
CA ARG A 223 5.61 0.43 -4.22
C ARG A 223 6.69 0.40 -3.15
N GLY A 224 7.73 -0.39 -3.33
CA GLY A 224 8.80 -0.48 -2.36
C GLY A 224 10.07 -1.14 -2.88
N LYS A 225 11.23 -0.73 -2.38
CA LYS A 225 12.50 -1.41 -2.66
C LYS A 225 12.47 -2.80 -2.01
N TYR A 226 12.90 -3.84 -2.71
CA TYR A 226 13.00 -5.22 -2.23
C TYR A 226 14.40 -5.76 -2.49
N ILE A 227 15.00 -6.33 -1.45
CA ILE A 227 16.29 -7.02 -1.50
C ILE A 227 16.06 -8.43 -0.95
N GLY A 228 16.15 -9.44 -1.82
CA GLY A 228 15.92 -10.83 -1.45
C GLY A 228 15.69 -11.72 -2.67
N ASP A 229 15.27 -12.96 -2.43
CA ASP A 229 14.98 -13.89 -3.52
C ASP A 229 13.79 -13.40 -4.35
N MET A 230 13.91 -13.35 -5.66
CA MET A 230 12.80 -13.21 -6.60
C MET A 230 12.52 -14.57 -7.23
N VAL A 231 11.25 -14.95 -7.28
CA VAL A 231 10.80 -16.19 -7.90
C VAL A 231 10.44 -15.91 -9.35
N TYR A 232 11.01 -16.69 -10.25
CA TYR A 232 10.67 -16.63 -11.66
C TYR A 232 10.08 -17.95 -12.14
N ARG A 233 9.01 -17.87 -12.92
CA ARG A 233 8.46 -18.97 -13.71
C ARG A 233 8.54 -18.63 -15.18
N GLU A 234 9.27 -19.42 -15.95
CA GLU A 234 9.46 -19.18 -17.39
C GLU A 234 9.27 -20.44 -18.25
N GLY A 235 8.66 -20.28 -19.43
CA GLY A 235 8.49 -21.34 -20.42
C GLY A 235 7.06 -21.88 -20.52
N ARG A 236 6.72 -22.50 -21.65
CA ARG A 236 5.33 -22.79 -22.07
C ARG A 236 4.46 -21.52 -22.24
N GLY A 237 5.06 -20.45 -22.74
CA GLY A 237 4.36 -19.18 -23.01
C GLY A 237 3.86 -18.49 -21.73
N ILE A 238 4.57 -18.66 -20.62
CA ILE A 238 4.39 -17.88 -19.40
C ILE A 238 5.75 -17.31 -18.97
N PHE A 239 5.70 -16.09 -18.45
CA PHE A 239 6.72 -15.48 -17.64
C PHE A 239 6.02 -14.87 -16.43
N MET A 240 6.49 -15.21 -15.23
CA MET A 240 6.05 -14.57 -13.99
C MET A 240 7.30 -14.24 -13.19
N ALA A 241 7.35 -13.06 -12.61
CA ALA A 241 8.36 -12.63 -11.65
C ALA A 241 7.64 -12.08 -10.43
N MET A 242 7.90 -12.65 -9.25
CA MET A 242 7.19 -12.29 -8.02
C MET A 242 8.03 -12.58 -6.78
N THR A 243 7.75 -11.86 -5.70
CA THR A 243 8.37 -12.16 -4.41
C THR A 243 7.89 -13.53 -3.89
N PRO A 244 8.67 -14.26 -3.05
CA PRO A 244 8.32 -15.60 -2.60
C PRO A 244 7.04 -15.65 -1.77
N ASN A 245 6.71 -14.54 -1.13
CA ASN A 245 5.47 -14.42 -0.41
C ASN A 245 4.29 -14.09 -1.32
N HIS A 246 4.45 -13.65 -2.59
CA HIS A 246 3.37 -13.17 -3.46
C HIS A 246 2.21 -14.17 -3.64
N SER A 247 0.97 -13.69 -3.46
CA SER A 247 -0.23 -14.52 -3.53
C SER A 247 -0.60 -14.85 -4.97
N LEU A 248 -0.89 -16.13 -5.22
CA LEU A 248 -1.25 -16.67 -6.51
C LEU A 248 -2.63 -17.34 -6.45
N PRO A 249 -3.47 -17.16 -7.49
CA PRO A 249 -4.80 -17.76 -7.57
C PRO A 249 -4.70 -19.25 -7.91
N LYS A 250 -4.45 -20.06 -6.88
CA LYS A 250 -4.36 -21.51 -6.99
C LYS A 250 -5.76 -22.10 -7.24
N ILE A 251 -5.89 -22.88 -8.30
CA ILE A 251 -7.09 -23.67 -8.59
C ILE A 251 -7.09 -24.96 -7.76
N GLY A 252 -8.28 -25.42 -7.37
CA GLY A 252 -8.46 -26.66 -6.61
C GLY A 252 -8.33 -26.47 -5.09
N GLY A 253 -9.17 -25.60 -4.53
CA GLY A 253 -9.37 -25.38 -3.10
C GLY A 253 -10.80 -25.75 -2.68
N LYS A 254 -11.07 -25.85 -1.37
CA LYS A 254 -12.37 -26.23 -0.81
C LYS A 254 -13.48 -25.21 -1.14
N ASN A 255 -14.75 -25.61 -0.97
CA ASN A 255 -15.93 -24.74 -0.95
C ASN A 255 -16.44 -24.17 -2.30
N GLY A 256 -16.14 -24.81 -3.42
CA GLY A 256 -16.78 -24.50 -4.72
C GLY A 256 -16.37 -23.16 -5.37
N GLN A 257 -15.41 -22.44 -4.79
CA GLN A 257 -14.84 -21.23 -5.36
C GLN A 257 -13.95 -21.53 -6.58
N ALA A 258 -13.87 -20.60 -7.54
CA ALA A 258 -13.06 -20.77 -8.75
C ALA A 258 -11.54 -20.88 -8.47
N TYR A 259 -11.04 -20.19 -7.45
CA TYR A 259 -9.64 -20.24 -7.00
C TYR A 259 -9.50 -19.80 -5.53
N THR A 260 -8.34 -20.06 -4.94
CA THR A 260 -7.96 -19.51 -3.63
C THR A 260 -6.60 -18.82 -3.75
N LEU A 261 -6.43 -17.66 -3.12
CA LEU A 261 -5.16 -16.96 -3.08
C LEU A 261 -4.21 -17.63 -2.09
N VAL A 262 -3.06 -18.08 -2.58
CA VAL A 262 -2.03 -18.76 -1.77
C VAL A 262 -0.67 -18.13 -2.07
N PRO A 263 0.09 -17.69 -1.05
CA PRO A 263 1.47 -17.26 -1.20
C PRO A 263 2.32 -18.30 -1.94
N PHE A 264 3.20 -17.87 -2.84
CA PHE A 264 4.05 -18.78 -3.60
C PHE A 264 4.81 -19.77 -2.69
N GLU A 265 5.37 -19.30 -1.58
CA GLU A 265 6.11 -20.12 -0.61
C GLU A 265 5.26 -21.14 0.16
N GLU A 266 3.93 -21.01 0.11
CA GLU A 266 2.98 -21.96 0.72
C GLU A 266 2.34 -22.90 -0.29
N LEU A 267 2.64 -22.74 -1.58
CA LEU A 267 2.13 -23.65 -2.59
C LEU A 267 2.61 -25.09 -2.31
N PRO A 268 1.76 -26.10 -2.57
CA PRO A 268 2.24 -27.47 -2.61
C PRO A 268 3.34 -27.63 -3.68
N GLY A 269 4.11 -28.72 -3.61
CA GLY A 269 5.16 -29.02 -4.60
C GLY A 269 4.72 -28.93 -6.07
N GLN A 270 3.41 -29.05 -6.33
CA GLN A 270 2.79 -28.77 -7.62
C GLN A 270 1.42 -28.08 -7.43
N ALA A 271 1.18 -26.96 -8.12
CA ALA A 271 -0.07 -26.21 -8.08
C ALA A 271 -0.43 -25.65 -9.47
N ASP A 272 -1.72 -25.64 -9.81
CA ASP A 272 -2.22 -24.98 -11.02
C ASP A 272 -2.72 -23.57 -10.67
N ILE A 273 -2.22 -22.57 -11.37
CA ILE A 273 -2.52 -21.15 -11.15
C ILE A 273 -3.40 -20.61 -12.26
N LEU A 274 -4.47 -19.92 -11.91
CA LEU A 274 -5.39 -19.26 -12.85
C LEU A 274 -4.66 -18.14 -13.61
N ARG A 275 -4.82 -18.09 -14.93
CA ARG A 275 -4.18 -17.09 -15.81
C ARG A 275 -5.15 -16.13 -16.48
N THR A 276 -6.38 -16.59 -16.67
CA THR A 276 -7.38 -15.97 -17.54
C THR A 276 -8.75 -16.44 -17.08
N ALA A 277 -9.77 -15.65 -17.40
CA ALA A 277 -11.16 -15.88 -17.06
C ALA A 277 -12.05 -15.39 -18.21
N GLU A 278 -13.35 -15.58 -18.13
CA GLU A 278 -14.27 -15.14 -19.18
C GLU A 278 -14.91 -13.81 -18.79
N PHE A 279 -14.95 -12.89 -19.73
CA PHE A 279 -15.66 -11.62 -19.65
C PHE A 279 -16.91 -11.70 -20.53
N ASP A 280 -18.02 -11.17 -20.03
CA ASP A 280 -19.22 -10.95 -20.82
C ASP A 280 -19.73 -9.54 -20.55
N GLY A 281 -19.57 -8.68 -21.56
CA GLY A 281 -19.95 -7.28 -21.50
C GLY A 281 -21.35 -7.03 -22.02
N GLU A 282 -21.69 -5.75 -22.15
CA GLU A 282 -23.01 -5.36 -22.64
C GLU A 282 -23.10 -5.56 -24.16
N PRO A 283 -24.13 -6.27 -24.66
CA PRO A 283 -24.28 -6.52 -26.09
C PRO A 283 -24.58 -5.22 -26.84
N ILE A 284 -23.78 -4.93 -27.88
CA ILE A 284 -24.11 -3.91 -28.87
C ILE A 284 -25.35 -4.38 -29.61
N ARG A 285 -26.51 -3.77 -29.38
CA ARG A 285 -27.74 -4.17 -30.08
C ARG A 285 -27.70 -3.70 -31.54
N ILE A 286 -27.45 -2.40 -31.70
CA ILE A 286 -27.37 -1.71 -32.99
C ILE A 286 -26.21 -0.74 -32.90
N PHE A 287 -25.36 -0.73 -33.92
CA PHE A 287 -24.36 0.31 -34.12
C PHE A 287 -24.91 1.33 -35.12
N GLU A 288 -24.91 2.61 -34.72
CA GLU A 288 -25.31 3.73 -35.58
C GLU A 288 -24.07 4.47 -36.07
N CYS A 289 -23.85 4.50 -37.38
CA CYS A 289 -22.71 5.18 -37.98
C CYS A 289 -22.89 6.71 -37.89
N PRO A 290 -21.93 7.47 -37.32
CA PRO A 290 -22.03 8.92 -37.24
C PRO A 290 -22.18 9.58 -38.61
N VAL A 291 -23.08 10.56 -38.70
CA VAL A 291 -23.33 11.28 -39.96
C VAL A 291 -22.17 12.21 -40.28
N TYR A 292 -21.61 12.07 -41.48
CA TYR A 292 -20.58 12.95 -42.00
C TYR A 292 -21.17 14.01 -42.94
N PRO A 293 -20.94 15.31 -42.68
CA PRO A 293 -21.45 16.38 -43.53
C PRO A 293 -20.73 16.36 -44.89
N THR A 294 -21.45 15.98 -45.95
CA THR A 294 -20.95 15.97 -47.32
C THR A 294 -21.96 16.57 -48.29
N ARG A 295 -21.49 17.36 -49.25
CA ARG A 295 -22.32 18.00 -50.30
C ARG A 295 -22.87 17.01 -51.33
N SER A 296 -22.30 15.81 -51.40
CA SER A 296 -22.70 14.77 -52.36
C SER A 296 -22.67 13.39 -51.68
N ARG A 297 -23.78 12.65 -51.81
CA ARG A 297 -23.90 11.23 -51.47
C ARG A 297 -24.26 10.46 -52.73
N ARG A 298 -23.25 9.80 -53.33
CA ARG A 298 -23.42 9.05 -54.59
C ARG A 298 -24.38 7.88 -54.43
N VAL A 299 -24.35 7.21 -53.28
CA VAL A 299 -25.09 5.99 -52.99
C VAL A 299 -25.60 6.03 -51.54
N LYS A 300 -26.87 5.67 -51.33
CA LYS A 300 -27.41 5.48 -49.97
C LYS A 300 -26.88 4.17 -49.40
N GLN A 301 -26.21 4.27 -48.26
CA GLN A 301 -25.60 3.17 -47.52
C GLN A 301 -26.34 2.98 -46.18
N PRO A 302 -26.21 1.82 -45.53
CA PRO A 302 -26.83 1.57 -44.23
C PRO A 302 -26.27 2.53 -43.18
N ALA A 303 -27.16 3.24 -42.49
CA ALA A 303 -26.79 4.11 -41.37
C ALA A 303 -26.65 3.33 -40.05
N ARG A 304 -27.22 2.12 -40.00
CA ARG A 304 -27.27 1.27 -38.81
C ARG A 304 -27.07 -0.18 -39.21
N ILE A 305 -26.31 -0.91 -38.40
CA ILE A 305 -26.12 -2.36 -38.53
C ILE A 305 -26.22 -3.01 -37.14
N SER A 306 -26.47 -4.31 -37.06
CA SER A 306 -26.46 -5.02 -35.77
C SER A 306 -25.07 -5.01 -35.14
N GLY A 307 -24.97 -5.19 -33.82
CA GLY A 307 -23.66 -5.26 -33.17
C GLY A 307 -22.80 -6.44 -33.60
N MET A 308 -23.41 -7.58 -33.95
CA MET A 308 -22.69 -8.74 -34.51
C MET A 308 -22.06 -8.39 -35.86
N GLN A 309 -22.83 -7.75 -36.75
CA GLN A 309 -22.34 -7.28 -38.04
C GLN A 309 -21.23 -6.24 -37.87
N PHE A 310 -21.39 -5.31 -36.94
CA PHE A 310 -20.38 -4.31 -36.63
C PHE A 310 -19.08 -4.93 -36.12
N ALA A 311 -19.16 -5.86 -35.16
CA ALA A 311 -18.01 -6.56 -34.64
C ALA A 311 -17.25 -7.33 -35.73
N GLU A 312 -17.96 -8.07 -36.57
CA GLU A 312 -17.34 -8.80 -37.68
C GLU A 312 -16.73 -7.88 -38.74
N LEU A 313 -17.45 -6.81 -39.13
CA LEU A 313 -16.98 -5.83 -40.10
C LEU A 313 -15.69 -5.16 -39.64
N MET A 314 -15.63 -4.77 -38.36
CA MET A 314 -14.43 -4.17 -37.78
C MET A 314 -13.26 -5.15 -37.74
N GLY A 315 -13.49 -6.45 -37.52
CA GLY A 315 -12.44 -7.47 -37.58
C GLY A 315 -11.82 -7.58 -38.97
N TRP A 316 -12.65 -7.59 -40.02
CA TRP A 316 -12.18 -7.56 -41.41
C TRP A 316 -11.50 -6.23 -41.77
N PHE A 317 -12.07 -5.11 -41.36
CA PHE A 317 -11.52 -3.79 -41.70
C PHE A 317 -10.16 -3.55 -41.02
N LEU A 318 -10.02 -3.88 -39.73
CA LEU A 318 -8.76 -3.66 -39.01
C LEU A 318 -7.65 -4.62 -39.45
N SER A 319 -7.97 -5.77 -40.02
CA SER A 319 -6.96 -6.63 -40.64
C SER A 319 -6.65 -6.16 -42.07
N GLU A 320 -7.64 -6.22 -42.95
CA GLU A 320 -7.48 -6.18 -44.40
C GLU A 320 -7.98 -4.87 -45.05
N GLY A 321 -8.54 -3.97 -44.26
CA GLY A 321 -9.22 -2.76 -44.74
C GLY A 321 -8.33 -1.53 -44.86
N SER A 322 -8.74 -0.61 -45.74
CA SER A 322 -8.19 0.74 -45.82
C SER A 322 -9.23 1.77 -46.26
N THR A 323 -8.96 3.06 -46.02
CA THR A 323 -9.82 4.16 -46.45
C THR A 323 -9.31 4.83 -47.72
N ILE A 324 -10.21 5.20 -48.62
CA ILE A 324 -9.93 5.90 -49.87
C ILE A 324 -10.44 7.33 -49.78
N ASP A 325 -9.54 8.27 -49.45
CA ASP A 325 -9.88 9.68 -49.20
C ASP A 325 -10.49 10.38 -50.42
N ARG A 326 -9.97 10.09 -51.63
CA ARG A 326 -10.47 10.70 -52.88
C ARG A 326 -11.95 10.46 -53.10
N ASP A 327 -12.41 9.24 -52.82
CA ASP A 327 -13.76 8.78 -53.13
C ASP A 327 -14.68 8.73 -51.89
N LYS A 328 -14.14 9.07 -50.72
CA LYS A 328 -14.81 8.93 -49.40
C LYS A 328 -15.41 7.52 -49.25
N ALA A 329 -14.57 6.52 -49.50
CA ALA A 329 -14.92 5.11 -49.52
C ALA A 329 -14.00 4.32 -48.58
N PHE A 330 -14.38 3.08 -48.25
CA PHE A 330 -13.47 2.12 -47.67
C PHE A 330 -13.35 0.90 -48.59
N ASN A 331 -12.21 0.22 -48.52
CA ASN A 331 -12.00 -1.05 -49.20
C ASN A 331 -11.54 -2.13 -48.24
N ILE A 332 -11.78 -3.39 -48.61
CA ILE A 332 -11.23 -4.57 -47.94
C ILE A 332 -10.60 -5.46 -49.01
N ALA A 333 -9.32 -5.78 -48.85
CA ALA A 333 -8.54 -6.58 -49.79
C ALA A 333 -8.40 -8.01 -49.27
N GLN A 334 -8.74 -9.05 -50.04
CA GLN A 334 -8.61 -10.42 -49.54
C GLN A 334 -8.29 -11.42 -50.65
N MET A 335 -7.22 -12.19 -50.47
CA MET A 335 -6.75 -13.16 -51.48
C MET A 335 -7.44 -14.52 -51.38
N LYS A 336 -7.90 -14.92 -50.18
CA LYS A 336 -8.50 -16.24 -49.97
C LYS A 336 -9.97 -16.25 -50.43
N PRO A 337 -10.38 -17.14 -51.38
CA PRO A 337 -11.75 -17.18 -51.90
C PRO A 337 -12.83 -17.31 -50.81
N LYS A 338 -12.66 -18.24 -49.87
CA LYS A 338 -13.61 -18.46 -48.76
C LYS A 338 -13.80 -17.20 -47.88
N ASN A 339 -12.73 -16.45 -47.65
CA ASN A 339 -12.81 -15.23 -46.86
C ASN A 339 -13.52 -14.12 -47.66
N ARG A 340 -13.28 -14.02 -48.98
CA ARG A 340 -14.03 -13.10 -49.85
C ARG A 340 -15.52 -13.40 -49.86
N GLU A 341 -15.90 -14.67 -49.94
CA GLU A 341 -17.30 -15.10 -49.86
C GLU A 341 -17.94 -14.66 -48.53
N ARG A 342 -17.23 -14.82 -47.40
CA ARG A 342 -17.75 -14.35 -46.11
C ARG A 342 -17.87 -12.82 -46.04
N ILE A 343 -16.87 -12.08 -46.54
CA ILE A 343 -16.92 -10.62 -46.60
C ILE A 343 -18.09 -10.14 -47.47
N ALA A 344 -18.33 -10.78 -48.62
CA ALA A 344 -19.46 -10.48 -49.49
C ALA A 344 -20.79 -10.69 -48.78
N ALA A 345 -20.99 -11.87 -48.18
CA ALA A 345 -22.19 -12.18 -47.42
C ALA A 345 -22.41 -11.19 -46.27
N LEU A 346 -21.35 -10.84 -45.52
CA LEU A 346 -21.44 -9.84 -44.44
C LEU A 346 -21.87 -8.47 -44.95
N LEU A 347 -21.30 -7.99 -46.05
CA LEU A 347 -21.66 -6.68 -46.62
C LEU A 347 -23.10 -6.66 -47.13
N ASP A 348 -23.57 -7.76 -47.74
CA ASP A 348 -24.97 -7.93 -48.17
C ASP A 348 -25.91 -7.97 -46.96
N GLU A 349 -25.58 -8.72 -45.91
CA GLU A 349 -26.32 -8.79 -44.65
C GLU A 349 -26.43 -7.42 -43.97
N CYS A 350 -25.37 -6.61 -44.03
CA CYS A 350 -25.36 -5.23 -43.55
C CYS A 350 -26.19 -4.29 -44.44
N GLY A 351 -26.54 -4.69 -45.66
CA GLY A 351 -27.23 -3.86 -46.65
C GLY A 351 -26.33 -2.85 -47.36
N PHE A 352 -25.01 -3.06 -47.36
CA PHE A 352 -24.10 -2.22 -48.13
C PHE A 352 -24.31 -2.41 -49.64
N LYS A 353 -24.06 -1.33 -50.38
CA LYS A 353 -23.92 -1.38 -51.82
C LYS A 353 -22.43 -1.34 -52.14
N GLN A 354 -21.90 -2.47 -52.61
CA GLN A 354 -20.48 -2.65 -52.89
C GLN A 354 -20.14 -2.81 -54.38
N SER A 355 -18.90 -2.50 -54.73
CA SER A 355 -18.30 -2.76 -56.04
C SER A 355 -17.08 -3.66 -55.86
N TRP A 356 -17.04 -4.77 -56.58
CA TRP A 356 -15.97 -5.75 -56.52
C TRP A 356 -15.02 -5.61 -57.70
N ASN A 357 -13.72 -5.65 -57.39
CA ASN A 357 -12.65 -5.96 -58.33
C ASN A 357 -12.13 -7.38 -58.03
N ALA A 358 -11.08 -7.83 -58.71
CA ALA A 358 -10.56 -9.19 -58.60
C ALA A 358 -10.41 -9.68 -57.14
N ASN A 359 -9.72 -8.92 -56.28
CA ASN A 359 -9.46 -9.30 -54.88
C ASN A 359 -9.93 -8.26 -53.86
N ASP A 360 -10.54 -7.17 -54.31
CA ASP A 360 -10.88 -6.02 -53.47
C ASP A 360 -12.37 -5.70 -53.57
N VAL A 361 -12.99 -5.42 -52.44
CA VAL A 361 -14.33 -4.84 -52.38
C VAL A 361 -14.23 -3.39 -51.96
N THR A 362 -14.89 -2.49 -52.69
CA THR A 362 -14.95 -1.05 -52.40
C THR A 362 -16.38 -0.64 -52.09
N VAL A 363 -16.55 0.11 -51.01
CA VAL A 363 -17.85 0.64 -50.55
C VAL A 363 -17.78 2.15 -50.46
N TYR A 364 -18.52 2.82 -51.36
CA TYR A 364 -18.65 4.27 -51.36
C TYR A 364 -19.63 4.71 -50.28
N ALA A 365 -19.10 5.06 -49.12
CA ALA A 365 -19.86 5.37 -47.92
C ALA A 365 -19.19 6.50 -47.12
N PRO A 366 -19.54 7.78 -47.37
CA PRO A 366 -18.88 8.91 -46.73
C PRO A 366 -18.95 8.89 -45.19
N ASP A 367 -20.09 8.48 -44.63
CA ASP A 367 -20.30 8.39 -43.18
C ASP A 367 -19.38 7.32 -42.58
N TRP A 368 -19.36 6.11 -43.17
CA TRP A 368 -18.47 5.03 -42.76
C TRP A 368 -17.00 5.32 -43.02
N TRP A 369 -16.64 5.95 -44.13
CA TRP A 369 -15.27 6.39 -44.41
C TRP A 369 -14.79 7.32 -43.29
N ALA A 370 -15.60 8.30 -42.88
CA ALA A 370 -15.22 9.23 -41.83
C ALA A 370 -15.03 8.52 -40.48
N TYR A 371 -15.94 7.60 -40.14
CA TYR A 371 -15.82 6.78 -38.93
C TYR A 371 -14.58 5.87 -38.97
N LEU A 372 -14.35 5.15 -40.08
CA LEU A 372 -13.27 4.17 -40.19
C LEU A 372 -11.88 4.82 -40.30
N ARG A 373 -11.80 6.05 -40.82
CA ARG A 373 -10.54 6.80 -40.95
C ARG A 373 -9.86 7.09 -39.61
N GLN A 374 -10.61 7.12 -38.50
CA GLN A 374 -10.07 7.36 -37.17
C GLN A 374 -9.09 6.27 -36.70
N PHE A 375 -9.22 5.05 -37.22
CA PHE A 375 -8.36 3.91 -36.87
C PHE A 375 -6.99 3.95 -37.57
N GLY A 376 -6.71 5.01 -38.34
CA GLY A 376 -5.39 5.33 -38.86
C GLY A 376 -4.83 4.29 -39.84
N LYS A 377 -3.49 4.29 -39.97
CA LYS A 377 -2.77 3.39 -40.89
C LYS A 377 -2.28 2.14 -40.13
N CYS A 378 -1.51 1.28 -40.78
CA CYS A 378 -1.07 -0.02 -40.25
C CYS A 378 -0.34 0.01 -38.89
N ARG A 379 0.18 1.15 -38.43
CA ARG A 379 0.84 1.31 -37.12
C ARG A 379 -0.02 1.97 -36.05
N ASP A 380 -1.12 2.59 -36.46
CA ASP A 380 -1.97 3.40 -35.58
C ASP A 380 -3.25 2.65 -35.20
N LYS A 381 -3.53 1.52 -35.87
CA LYS A 381 -4.75 0.72 -35.66
C LYS A 381 -4.96 0.37 -34.20
N TYR A 382 -6.23 0.37 -33.78
CA TYR A 382 -6.69 -0.01 -32.45
C TYR A 382 -8.11 -0.54 -32.51
N VAL A 383 -8.54 -1.28 -31.49
CA VAL A 383 -9.91 -1.82 -31.40
C VAL A 383 -10.85 -0.76 -30.80
N PRO A 384 -12.04 -0.52 -31.37
CA PRO A 384 -13.05 0.37 -30.79
C PRO A 384 -13.45 -0.04 -29.37
N ALA A 385 -13.65 0.93 -28.48
CA ALA A 385 -14.05 0.67 -27.09
C ALA A 385 -15.38 -0.09 -26.98
N GLU A 386 -16.29 0.15 -27.92
CA GLU A 386 -17.57 -0.56 -28.04
C GLU A 386 -17.36 -2.06 -28.16
N ILE A 387 -16.37 -2.50 -28.96
CA ILE A 387 -16.05 -3.92 -29.14
C ILE A 387 -15.31 -4.48 -27.92
N LYS A 388 -14.41 -3.70 -27.32
CA LYS A 388 -13.67 -4.14 -26.12
C LYS A 388 -14.59 -4.46 -24.95
N ASN A 389 -15.74 -3.80 -24.87
CA ASN A 389 -16.72 -3.95 -23.80
C ASN A 389 -18.00 -4.68 -24.25
N ALA A 390 -18.00 -5.26 -25.46
CA ALA A 390 -19.14 -5.97 -26.02
C ALA A 390 -19.38 -7.33 -25.35
N SER A 391 -20.50 -7.98 -25.70
CA SER A 391 -20.76 -9.36 -25.27
C SER A 391 -19.70 -10.32 -25.81
N ARG A 392 -19.57 -11.47 -25.14
CA ARG A 392 -18.61 -12.51 -25.52
C ARG A 392 -18.76 -12.95 -26.97
N GLU A 393 -19.98 -13.10 -27.47
CA GLU A 393 -20.25 -13.51 -28.86
C GLU A 393 -19.73 -12.48 -29.86
N GLN A 394 -19.87 -11.20 -29.54
CA GLN A 394 -19.43 -10.09 -30.39
C GLN A 394 -17.90 -9.97 -30.40
N ILE A 395 -17.25 -10.07 -29.24
CA ILE A 395 -15.79 -10.16 -29.15
C ILE A 395 -15.27 -11.36 -29.96
N THR A 396 -15.96 -12.51 -29.86
CA THR A 396 -15.61 -13.72 -30.61
C THR A 396 -15.72 -13.50 -32.13
N ALA A 397 -16.80 -12.85 -32.60
CA ALA A 397 -16.99 -12.54 -34.01
C ALA A 397 -15.89 -11.61 -34.54
N PHE A 398 -15.56 -10.55 -33.80
CA PHE A 398 -14.46 -9.64 -34.12
C PHE A 398 -13.12 -10.38 -34.21
N CYS A 399 -12.74 -11.11 -33.15
CA CYS A 399 -11.47 -11.83 -33.11
C CYS A 399 -11.37 -12.89 -34.22
N THR A 400 -12.48 -13.56 -34.56
CA THR A 400 -12.52 -14.55 -35.63
C THR A 400 -12.25 -13.92 -37.00
N ALA A 401 -12.92 -12.81 -37.32
CA ALA A 401 -12.69 -12.08 -38.57
C ALA A 401 -11.25 -11.53 -38.65
N ALA A 402 -10.76 -10.90 -37.58
CA ALA A 402 -9.39 -10.39 -37.51
C ALA A 402 -8.35 -11.52 -37.70
N MET A 403 -8.56 -12.68 -37.08
CA MET A 403 -7.70 -13.86 -37.24
C MET A 403 -7.72 -14.45 -38.65
N ASN A 404 -8.84 -14.37 -39.36
CA ASN A 404 -8.94 -14.87 -40.72
C ASN A 404 -8.19 -14.00 -41.75
N GLY A 405 -8.07 -12.69 -41.47
CA GLY A 405 -7.23 -11.76 -42.22
C GLY A 405 -5.75 -11.91 -41.85
N ASP A 406 -5.38 -11.42 -40.66
CA ASP A 406 -3.98 -11.22 -40.22
C ASP A 406 -3.49 -12.25 -39.19
N GLY A 407 -4.18 -13.39 -39.06
CA GLY A 407 -3.86 -14.41 -38.08
C GLY A 407 -3.58 -15.79 -38.66
N HIS A 408 -3.19 -16.68 -37.77
CA HIS A 408 -3.02 -18.11 -38.04
C HIS A 408 -3.54 -18.94 -36.87
N TRP A 409 -4.49 -19.83 -37.14
CA TRP A 409 -5.03 -20.79 -36.18
C TRP A 409 -4.15 -22.03 -36.08
N SER A 410 -3.90 -22.51 -34.87
CA SER A 410 -3.16 -23.74 -34.59
C SER A 410 -3.80 -24.51 -33.43
N GLY A 411 -4.52 -25.59 -33.75
CA GLY A 411 -5.23 -26.42 -32.78
C GLY A 411 -6.23 -25.61 -31.95
N THR A 412 -6.02 -25.56 -30.63
CA THR A 412 -6.87 -24.82 -29.69
C THR A 412 -6.43 -23.37 -29.45
N GLY A 413 -5.54 -22.84 -30.28
CA GLY A 413 -4.99 -21.49 -30.16
C GLY A 413 -4.60 -20.90 -31.51
N GLY A 414 -3.73 -19.90 -31.49
CA GLY A 414 -3.27 -19.23 -32.69
C GLY A 414 -2.25 -18.13 -32.44
N CYS A 415 -1.89 -17.46 -33.52
CA CYS A 415 -1.05 -16.27 -33.52
C CYS A 415 -1.74 -15.17 -34.35
N TYR A 416 -1.88 -13.98 -33.77
CA TYR A 416 -2.29 -12.78 -34.51
C TYR A 416 -1.08 -11.89 -34.77
N TYR A 417 -0.94 -11.36 -35.99
CA TYR A 417 0.21 -10.55 -36.40
C TYR A 417 -0.21 -9.11 -36.67
N THR A 418 0.59 -8.14 -36.19
CA THR A 418 0.35 -6.73 -36.52
C THR A 418 1.64 -5.91 -36.39
N THR A 419 1.66 -4.73 -37.02
CA THR A 419 2.70 -3.70 -36.81
C THR A 419 2.27 -2.57 -35.89
N SER A 420 0.99 -2.54 -35.49
CA SER A 420 0.49 -1.62 -34.46
C SER A 420 0.67 -2.25 -33.08
N GLN A 421 1.42 -1.58 -32.19
CA GLN A 421 1.55 -1.99 -30.80
C GLN A 421 0.19 -1.95 -30.10
N ARG A 422 -0.57 -0.87 -30.30
CA ARG A 422 -1.88 -0.68 -29.68
C ARG A 422 -2.87 -1.77 -30.10
N LEU A 423 -2.88 -2.15 -31.38
CA LEU A 423 -3.71 -3.26 -31.85
C LEU A 423 -3.28 -4.60 -31.24
N ALA A 424 -1.97 -4.84 -31.08
CA ALA A 424 -1.48 -6.05 -30.42
C ALA A 424 -1.94 -6.11 -28.95
N ASP A 425 -1.88 -4.98 -28.26
CA ASP A 425 -2.31 -4.81 -26.87
C ASP A 425 -3.83 -5.02 -26.70
N ASP A 426 -4.63 -4.39 -27.57
CA ASP A 426 -6.08 -4.57 -27.59
C ASP A 426 -6.46 -6.03 -27.93
N MET A 427 -5.80 -6.66 -28.91
CA MET A 427 -6.04 -8.07 -29.22
C MET A 427 -5.66 -8.99 -28.06
N ALA A 428 -4.58 -8.68 -27.33
CA ALA A 428 -4.21 -9.40 -26.13
C ALA A 428 -5.28 -9.28 -25.03
N GLU A 429 -5.83 -8.08 -24.82
CA GLU A 429 -6.98 -7.86 -23.92
C GLU A 429 -8.18 -8.72 -24.34
N LEU A 430 -8.57 -8.70 -25.62
CA LEU A 430 -9.72 -9.46 -26.11
C LEU A 430 -9.53 -10.98 -25.94
N PHE A 431 -8.35 -11.51 -26.25
CA PHE A 431 -8.09 -12.93 -26.06
C PHE A 431 -8.10 -13.32 -24.58
N VAL A 432 -7.64 -12.45 -23.67
CA VAL A 432 -7.83 -12.66 -22.22
C VAL A 432 -9.31 -12.68 -21.86
N LYS A 433 -10.10 -11.71 -22.34
CA LYS A 433 -11.56 -11.64 -22.14
C LYS A 433 -12.31 -12.88 -22.65
N LEU A 434 -11.82 -13.51 -23.72
CA LEU A 434 -12.34 -14.77 -24.25
C LEU A 434 -11.86 -16.03 -23.49
N GLY A 435 -11.06 -15.89 -22.43
CA GLY A 435 -10.57 -17.00 -21.63
C GLY A 435 -9.35 -17.72 -22.21
N TYR A 436 -8.61 -17.10 -23.13
CA TYR A 436 -7.34 -17.64 -23.64
C TYR A 436 -6.15 -17.22 -22.76
N ALA A 437 -5.16 -18.10 -22.66
CA ALA A 437 -3.84 -17.72 -22.14
C ALA A 437 -3.06 -16.99 -23.23
N VAL A 438 -2.53 -15.82 -22.91
CA VAL A 438 -1.91 -14.92 -23.89
C VAL A 438 -0.43 -14.68 -23.59
N ASN A 439 0.37 -14.61 -24.66
CA ASN A 439 1.74 -14.11 -24.67
C ASN A 439 1.96 -13.19 -25.88
N VAL A 440 2.43 -11.98 -25.66
CA VAL A 440 2.77 -11.02 -26.72
C VAL A 440 4.28 -11.01 -26.92
N SER A 441 4.73 -11.11 -28.17
CA SER A 441 6.14 -10.95 -28.52
C SER A 441 6.31 -9.88 -29.59
N SER A 442 7.48 -9.25 -29.63
CA SER A 442 7.84 -8.28 -30.65
C SER A 442 9.20 -8.59 -31.25
N ARG A 443 9.36 -8.35 -32.55
CA ARG A 443 10.65 -8.49 -33.24
C ARG A 443 10.82 -7.42 -34.31
N ALA A 444 12.05 -6.93 -34.47
CA ALA A 444 12.45 -6.17 -35.65
C ALA A 444 12.61 -7.14 -36.83
N ARG A 445 11.95 -6.88 -37.97
CA ARG A 445 12.11 -7.70 -39.18
C ARG A 445 13.14 -7.06 -40.09
N LYS A 446 13.98 -7.90 -40.72
CA LYS A 446 14.93 -7.44 -41.74
C LYS A 446 14.17 -6.72 -42.86
N ASN A 447 14.64 -5.53 -43.25
CA ASN A 447 14.04 -4.67 -44.29
C ASN A 447 12.63 -4.16 -44.00
N ARG A 448 12.25 -4.03 -42.72
CA ARG A 448 11.04 -3.29 -42.32
C ARG A 448 11.39 -2.35 -41.18
N ASP A 449 10.91 -1.12 -41.27
CA ASP A 449 11.07 -0.17 -40.18
C ASP A 449 10.29 -0.62 -38.95
N GLY A 450 10.78 -0.34 -37.75
CA GLY A 450 10.09 -0.61 -36.49
C GLY A 450 9.82 -2.09 -36.15
N LEU A 451 9.04 -2.28 -35.07
CA LEU A 451 8.73 -3.60 -34.53
C LEU A 451 7.50 -4.22 -35.21
N SER A 452 7.52 -5.54 -35.34
CA SER A 452 6.32 -6.35 -35.62
C SER A 452 5.95 -7.12 -34.37
N TYR A 453 4.67 -7.12 -34.03
CA TYR A 453 4.11 -7.76 -32.85
C TYR A 453 3.41 -9.06 -33.24
N THR A 454 3.47 -10.04 -32.35
CA THR A 454 2.76 -11.32 -32.46
C THR A 454 2.06 -11.61 -31.14
N VAL A 455 0.73 -11.75 -31.19
CA VAL A 455 -0.07 -12.15 -30.04
C VAL A 455 -0.32 -13.65 -30.14
N HIS A 456 0.36 -14.41 -29.30
CA HIS A 456 0.16 -15.85 -29.15
C HIS A 456 -0.95 -16.08 -28.14
N PHE A 457 -1.91 -16.94 -28.48
CA PHE A 457 -2.97 -17.31 -27.56
C PHE A 457 -3.28 -18.80 -27.66
N LYS A 458 -3.66 -19.41 -26.54
CA LYS A 458 -4.00 -20.84 -26.48
C LYS A 458 -5.10 -21.09 -25.46
N ARG A 459 -6.01 -22.02 -25.78
CA ARG A 459 -7.02 -22.48 -24.83
C ARG A 459 -6.33 -23.18 -23.66
N GLY A 460 -6.51 -22.62 -22.47
CA GLY A 460 -5.91 -23.12 -21.24
C GLY A 460 -6.00 -22.06 -20.16
N ARG A 461 -6.88 -22.27 -19.18
CA ARG A 461 -7.13 -21.29 -18.12
C ARG A 461 -6.03 -21.24 -17.08
N THR A 462 -5.15 -22.25 -17.03
CA THR A 462 -4.16 -22.42 -15.96
C THR A 462 -2.74 -22.58 -16.45
N ILE A 463 -1.79 -22.34 -15.55
CA ILE A 463 -0.41 -22.78 -15.66
C ILE A 463 -0.01 -23.54 -14.40
N GLN A 464 0.71 -24.64 -14.60
CA GLN A 464 1.28 -25.40 -13.51
C GLN A 464 2.61 -24.81 -13.03
N LEU A 465 2.69 -24.58 -11.72
CA LEU A 465 3.92 -24.35 -10.98
C LEU A 465 4.35 -25.64 -10.29
N VAL A 466 5.58 -26.06 -10.52
CA VAL A 466 6.22 -27.16 -9.78
C VAL A 466 7.29 -26.51 -8.91
N THR A 467 6.94 -26.27 -7.65
CA THR A 467 7.73 -25.47 -6.70
C THR A 467 8.86 -26.25 -6.05
N GLY A 468 8.83 -27.58 -6.14
CA GLY A 468 9.76 -28.47 -5.43
C GLY A 468 9.48 -28.60 -3.92
N GLN A 469 8.43 -27.93 -3.40
CA GLN A 469 8.04 -27.93 -1.99
C GLN A 469 7.24 -29.19 -1.61
N HIS A 470 7.77 -30.37 -1.89
CA HIS A 470 7.12 -31.64 -1.57
C HIS A 470 7.21 -31.92 -0.07
N ARG A 471 6.06 -32.12 0.59
CA ARG A 471 6.00 -32.54 2.01
C ARG A 471 6.41 -34.01 2.25
N TYR A 472 6.50 -34.82 1.19
CA TYR A 472 6.79 -36.25 1.25
C TYR A 472 7.77 -36.64 0.13
N ASN A 473 8.57 -37.70 0.34
CA ASN A 473 9.43 -38.26 -0.69
C ASN A 473 8.59 -38.82 -1.85
N VAL A 474 8.65 -38.14 -2.99
CA VAL A 474 7.99 -38.56 -4.25
C VAL A 474 9.02 -39.12 -5.23
N LYS A 475 8.62 -40.12 -6.03
CA LYS A 475 9.45 -40.75 -7.06
C LYS A 475 9.88 -39.73 -8.14
N SER A 476 11.03 -39.98 -8.74
CA SER A 476 11.89 -39.04 -9.50
C SER A 476 11.30 -38.33 -10.72
N SER A 477 10.13 -38.70 -11.24
CA SER A 477 9.46 -37.94 -12.32
C SER A 477 8.75 -36.67 -11.83
N CYS A 478 8.47 -36.57 -10.53
CA CYS A 478 7.85 -35.41 -9.87
C CYS A 478 8.87 -34.42 -9.30
N ALA A 479 10.18 -34.64 -9.54
CA ALA A 479 11.26 -33.81 -9.01
C ALA A 479 11.62 -32.60 -9.90
N SER A 480 10.93 -32.42 -11.04
CA SER A 480 11.24 -31.34 -11.99
C SER A 480 10.71 -29.99 -11.50
N VAL A 481 11.55 -29.24 -10.78
CA VAL A 481 11.25 -27.85 -10.39
C VAL A 481 11.25 -26.97 -11.64
N ASN A 482 10.17 -26.22 -11.85
CA ASN A 482 10.03 -25.37 -13.05
C ASN A 482 10.06 -23.87 -12.73
N VAL A 483 10.47 -23.54 -11.51
CA VAL A 483 10.65 -22.20 -10.97
C VAL A 483 12.11 -22.00 -10.59
N ARG A 484 12.63 -20.78 -10.79
CA ARG A 484 13.98 -20.40 -10.37
C ARG A 484 13.90 -19.30 -9.31
N ARG A 485 14.89 -19.26 -8.42
CA ARG A 485 15.07 -18.20 -7.43
C ARG A 485 16.39 -17.51 -7.70
N GLU A 486 16.37 -16.19 -7.75
CA GLU A 486 17.57 -15.38 -7.93
C GLU A 486 17.54 -14.21 -6.95
N SER A 487 18.73 -13.78 -6.50
CA SER A 487 18.84 -12.57 -5.70
C SER A 487 18.38 -11.38 -6.53
N PHE A 488 17.51 -10.56 -5.96
CA PHE A 488 16.96 -9.37 -6.58
C PHE A 488 17.17 -8.18 -5.65
N ASP A 489 17.55 -7.06 -6.25
CA ASP A 489 17.74 -5.78 -5.58
C ASP A 489 17.10 -4.69 -6.46
N GLY A 490 15.84 -4.39 -6.23
CA GLY A 490 15.04 -3.54 -7.12
C GLY A 490 13.73 -3.10 -6.50
N GLU A 491 12.97 -2.25 -7.18
CA GLU A 491 11.62 -1.91 -6.75
C GLU A 491 10.65 -3.06 -7.05
N VAL A 492 9.63 -3.20 -6.22
CA VAL A 492 8.50 -4.09 -6.41
C VAL A 492 7.20 -3.36 -6.13
N TYR A 493 6.14 -3.82 -6.78
CA TYR A 493 4.84 -3.15 -6.86
C TYR A 493 3.71 -4.15 -6.57
N CYS A 494 2.58 -3.65 -6.09
CA CYS A 494 1.33 -4.39 -5.97
C CYS A 494 0.15 -3.43 -5.94
N ILE A 495 -1.05 -3.89 -6.32
CA ILE A 495 -2.27 -3.10 -6.21
C ILE A 495 -3.30 -3.84 -5.35
N GLY A 496 -4.01 -3.09 -4.51
CA GLY A 496 -5.09 -3.61 -3.68
C GLY A 496 -6.43 -3.41 -4.36
N VAL A 497 -7.13 -4.52 -4.62
CA VAL A 497 -8.48 -4.54 -5.18
C VAL A 497 -9.41 -5.18 -4.15
N ALA A 498 -10.48 -4.48 -3.78
CA ALA A 498 -11.45 -4.98 -2.79
C ALA A 498 -12.27 -6.16 -3.31
N ASP A 499 -12.74 -6.99 -2.36
CA ASP A 499 -13.56 -8.19 -2.53
C ASP A 499 -12.90 -9.36 -3.25
N THR A 500 -12.28 -9.10 -4.39
CA THR A 500 -11.70 -10.14 -5.27
C THR A 500 -10.23 -10.36 -4.99
N HIS A 501 -9.55 -9.37 -4.40
CA HIS A 501 -8.17 -9.49 -3.96
C HIS A 501 -7.19 -9.88 -5.08
N SER A 502 -7.58 -9.69 -6.35
CA SER A 502 -6.82 -10.12 -7.53
C SER A 502 -6.89 -9.12 -8.67
N PHE A 503 -5.94 -9.18 -9.59
CA PHE A 503 -5.90 -8.34 -10.79
C PHE A 503 -5.07 -8.97 -11.91
N PHE A 504 -5.40 -8.67 -13.17
CA PHE A 504 -4.60 -9.14 -14.30
C PHE A 504 -3.32 -8.32 -14.47
N ILE A 505 -2.22 -9.03 -14.65
CA ILE A 505 -0.91 -8.42 -14.92
C ILE A 505 -0.23 -9.09 -16.12
N ARG A 506 0.49 -8.28 -16.89
CA ARG A 506 1.33 -8.70 -18.00
C ARG A 506 2.81 -8.46 -17.70
N GLN A 507 3.61 -9.52 -17.75
CA GLN A 507 5.07 -9.45 -17.60
C GLN A 507 5.75 -10.16 -18.75
N ASN A 508 6.71 -9.48 -19.40
CA ASN A 508 7.41 -10.00 -20.57
C ASN A 508 6.44 -10.59 -21.62
N GLY A 509 5.38 -9.81 -21.90
CA GLY A 509 4.29 -10.17 -22.80
C GLY A 509 3.31 -11.24 -22.28
N SER A 510 3.61 -11.93 -21.19
CA SER A 510 2.78 -13.02 -20.66
C SER A 510 1.74 -12.51 -19.67
N VAL A 511 0.49 -12.90 -19.85
CA VAL A 511 -0.62 -12.51 -18.96
C VAL A 511 -0.91 -13.59 -17.91
N TRP A 512 -1.15 -13.16 -16.67
CA TRP A 512 -1.59 -13.98 -15.54
C TRP A 512 -2.37 -13.16 -14.50
N LEU A 513 -3.04 -13.85 -13.55
CA LEU A 513 -3.83 -13.23 -12.47
C LEU A 513 -3.01 -13.21 -11.15
N SER A 514 -2.85 -12.02 -10.55
CA SER A 514 -2.05 -11.72 -9.33
C SER A 514 -2.96 -11.50 -8.09
N GLY A 515 -2.46 -11.56 -6.85
CA GLY A 515 -3.24 -11.35 -5.61
C GLY A 515 -2.64 -10.42 -4.51
N ASN A 516 -3.46 -9.91 -3.55
CA ASN A 516 -3.11 -8.88 -2.50
C ASN A 516 -3.18 -9.35 -0.99
N THR A 517 -3.01 -8.44 0.01
CA THR A 517 -2.97 -8.69 1.51
C THR A 517 -4.02 -7.88 2.32
N TRP A 518 -4.66 -8.46 3.37
CA TRP A 518 -5.84 -7.88 4.07
C TRP A 518 -5.63 -7.14 5.42
N VAL A 519 -4.56 -7.42 6.19
CA VAL A 519 -4.41 -6.90 7.59
C VAL A 519 -4.18 -5.38 7.63
N LYS A 520 -3.40 -4.85 6.69
CA LYS A 520 -3.13 -3.41 6.57
C LYS A 520 -4.44 -2.64 6.30
N GLN A 521 -5.24 -3.13 5.35
CA GLN A 521 -6.55 -2.60 4.99
C GLN A 521 -7.52 -2.57 6.18
N ARG A 522 -7.56 -3.62 7.00
CA ARG A 522 -8.51 -3.68 8.11
C ARG A 522 -8.14 -2.73 9.25
N PHE A 523 -6.87 -2.68 9.66
CA PHE A 523 -6.48 -2.08 10.93
C PHE A 523 -5.62 -0.83 10.81
N ILE A 524 -4.83 -0.69 9.74
CA ILE A 524 -3.76 0.31 9.66
C ILE A 524 -4.18 1.49 8.79
N ASP A 525 -4.63 1.22 7.57
CA ASP A 525 -5.02 2.27 6.61
C ASP A 525 -6.23 3.11 7.07
N PRO A 526 -7.29 2.54 7.71
CA PRO A 526 -8.50 3.32 7.98
C PRO A 526 -8.32 4.42 9.04
N ALA A 527 -7.34 4.29 9.94
CA ALA A 527 -7.06 5.32 10.92
C ALA A 527 -5.65 5.19 11.53
N PRO A 528 -5.02 6.31 11.91
CA PRO A 528 -3.78 6.30 12.68
C PRO A 528 -3.89 5.49 13.96
N SER A 529 -2.76 4.96 14.43
CA SER A 529 -2.71 4.20 15.67
C SER A 529 -3.31 4.94 16.87
N GLY A 530 -4.10 4.25 17.67
CA GLY A 530 -4.86 4.79 18.80
C GLY A 530 -6.20 5.42 18.44
N THR A 531 -6.52 5.55 17.14
CA THR A 531 -7.79 6.11 16.67
C THR A 531 -8.83 5.01 16.46
N VAL A 532 -10.03 5.19 17.00
CA VAL A 532 -11.13 4.24 16.84
C VAL A 532 -11.69 4.33 15.42
N ILE A 533 -11.68 3.20 14.72
CA ILE A 533 -12.24 3.00 13.39
C ILE A 533 -13.71 2.60 13.55
N ARG A 534 -14.61 3.35 12.92
CA ARG A 534 -16.07 3.13 12.96
C ARG A 534 -16.61 3.00 11.54
N GLU A 535 -17.24 1.87 11.25
CA GLU A 535 -17.87 1.58 9.96
C GLU A 535 -19.30 1.09 10.20
N PRO A 536 -20.29 1.56 9.43
CA PRO A 536 -21.66 1.06 9.53
C PRO A 536 -21.73 -0.46 9.38
N GLY A 537 -22.43 -1.14 10.29
CA GLY A 537 -22.63 -2.59 10.24
C GLY A 537 -21.43 -3.45 10.64
N LYS A 538 -20.31 -2.85 11.07
CA LYS A 538 -19.14 -3.57 11.58
C LYS A 538 -18.83 -3.18 13.03
N PRO A 539 -18.19 -4.07 13.81
CA PRO A 539 -17.74 -3.72 15.14
C PRO A 539 -16.70 -2.58 15.13
N GLU A 540 -16.68 -1.79 16.20
CA GLU A 540 -15.62 -0.81 16.40
C GLU A 540 -14.26 -1.51 16.55
N ARG A 541 -13.24 -0.94 15.92
CA ARG A 541 -11.89 -1.50 15.93
C ARG A 541 -10.82 -0.43 16.10
N VAL A 542 -9.66 -0.82 16.62
CA VAL A 542 -8.51 0.09 16.80
C VAL A 542 -7.20 -0.68 16.60
N ASN A 543 -6.17 0.00 16.12
CA ASN A 543 -4.79 -0.51 16.14
C ASN A 543 -3.95 0.28 17.15
N ILE A 544 -3.08 -0.40 17.88
CA ILE A 544 -2.14 0.18 18.84
C ILE A 544 -0.73 -0.23 18.39
N HIS A 545 0.14 0.75 18.23
CA HIS A 545 1.53 0.53 17.88
C HIS A 545 2.37 0.29 19.14
N SER A 546 3.19 -0.76 19.10
CA SER A 546 4.10 -1.21 20.15
C SER A 546 5.54 -1.05 19.70
N SER A 547 6.33 -0.32 20.50
CA SER A 547 7.74 -0.10 20.25
C SER A 547 8.64 -1.02 21.08
N LEU A 548 9.81 -1.37 20.53
CA LEU A 548 10.82 -2.17 21.21
C LEU A 548 11.43 -1.35 22.36
N LEU A 549 11.45 -0.02 22.21
CA LEU A 549 11.96 0.91 23.19
C LEU A 549 11.14 0.91 24.49
N GLU A 550 9.87 0.48 24.43
CA GLU A 550 9.04 0.31 25.62
C GLU A 550 9.48 -0.88 26.48
N ASN A 551 10.16 -1.87 25.88
CA ASN A 551 10.67 -3.04 26.59
C ASN A 551 12.05 -2.76 27.20
N THR A 552 12.08 -1.90 28.21
CA THR A 552 13.30 -1.52 28.92
C THR A 552 14.01 -2.71 29.58
N HIS A 553 13.27 -3.75 29.97
CA HIS A 553 13.84 -4.96 30.56
C HIS A 553 14.65 -5.78 29.55
N LEU A 554 14.14 -5.98 28.34
CA LEU A 554 14.89 -6.67 27.27
C LEU A 554 16.14 -5.88 26.89
N LEU A 555 16.01 -4.55 26.76
CA LEU A 555 17.13 -3.68 26.40
C LEU A 555 18.20 -3.58 27.50
N ALA A 556 17.82 -3.70 28.78
CA ALA A 556 18.77 -3.77 29.87
C ALA A 556 19.48 -5.14 29.96
N ALA A 557 18.76 -6.23 29.67
CA ALA A 557 19.29 -7.59 29.76
C ALA A 557 20.12 -8.03 28.53
N ASP A 558 19.77 -7.56 27.33
CA ASP A 558 20.54 -7.74 26.09
C ASP A 558 20.73 -6.36 25.40
N PRO A 559 21.67 -5.53 25.89
CA PRO A 559 21.95 -4.21 25.31
C PRO A 559 22.34 -4.26 23.83
N GLU A 560 22.87 -5.40 23.37
CA GLU A 560 23.24 -5.63 21.97
C GLU A 560 22.05 -6.05 21.09
N TYR A 561 20.86 -6.30 21.64
CA TYR A 561 19.70 -6.72 20.87
C TYR A 561 19.30 -5.70 19.80
N LEU A 562 19.37 -4.41 20.12
CA LEU A 562 19.18 -3.33 19.14
C LEU A 562 20.26 -3.36 18.05
N THR A 563 21.51 -3.63 18.41
CA THR A 563 22.62 -3.76 17.47
C THR A 563 22.39 -4.94 16.52
N LYS A 564 21.92 -6.09 17.03
CA LYS A 564 21.55 -7.27 16.22
C LYS A 564 20.42 -6.96 15.25
N LEU A 565 19.38 -6.22 15.67
CA LEU A 565 18.29 -5.79 14.79
C LEU A 565 18.74 -4.72 13.78
N ARG A 566 19.66 -3.82 14.15
CA ARG A 566 20.25 -2.83 13.24
C ARG A 566 21.17 -3.45 12.19
N ALA A 567 21.82 -4.56 12.54
CA ALA A 567 22.66 -5.36 11.66
C ALA A 567 21.87 -6.23 10.68
N ILE A 568 20.53 -6.24 10.74
CA ILE A 568 19.69 -6.87 9.72
C ILE A 568 19.96 -6.19 8.38
N SER A 569 20.42 -6.98 7.41
CA SER A 569 20.79 -6.53 6.07
C SER A 569 19.59 -6.03 5.26
N ASP A 570 18.42 -6.65 5.42
CA ASP A 570 17.17 -6.23 4.77
C ASP A 570 16.66 -4.93 5.44
N PRO A 571 16.67 -3.78 4.71
CA PRO A 571 16.29 -2.49 5.27
C PRO A 571 14.80 -2.39 5.63
N ASN A 572 13.91 -3.14 4.97
CA ASN A 572 12.48 -3.17 5.30
C ASN A 572 12.22 -4.07 6.49
N LYS A 573 12.90 -5.22 6.56
CA LYS A 573 12.90 -6.06 7.77
C LYS A 573 13.42 -5.29 8.95
N ARG A 574 14.51 -4.55 8.77
CA ARG A 574 15.05 -3.65 9.78
C ARG A 574 14.04 -2.56 10.13
N LYS A 575 13.44 -1.85 9.18
CA LYS A 575 12.44 -0.79 9.45
C LYS A 575 11.19 -1.31 10.17
N ALA A 576 10.67 -2.46 9.75
CA ALA A 576 9.49 -3.05 10.36
C ALA A 576 9.80 -3.73 11.72
N TRP A 577 10.97 -4.36 11.90
CA TRP A 577 11.33 -4.97 13.18
C TRP A 577 11.90 -3.96 14.19
N LEU A 578 12.54 -2.88 13.74
CA LEU A 578 13.14 -1.87 14.60
C LEU A 578 12.20 -0.69 14.88
N PHE A 579 11.45 -0.24 13.87
CA PHE A 579 10.56 0.92 13.95
C PHE A 579 9.07 0.59 13.80
N GLY A 580 8.72 -0.68 13.53
CA GLY A 580 7.31 -1.08 13.40
C GLY A 580 6.60 -0.40 12.23
N SER A 581 7.36 0.02 11.22
CA SER A 581 6.83 0.69 10.03
C SER A 581 5.99 -0.26 9.17
N TRP A 582 4.76 0.15 8.87
CA TRP A 582 3.93 -0.41 7.79
C TRP A 582 4.20 0.25 6.44
N GLU A 583 5.01 1.31 6.45
CA GLU A 583 5.41 2.08 5.29
C GLU A 583 6.79 1.65 4.82
N ILE A 584 6.93 1.52 3.50
CA ILE A 584 8.23 1.31 2.86
C ILE A 584 8.64 2.65 2.29
N THR A 585 9.39 3.38 3.10
CA THR A 585 10.04 4.64 2.71
C THR A 585 10.82 4.49 1.40
N SER A 586 10.31 5.18 0.38
CA SER A 586 10.95 5.62 -0.85
C SER A 586 12.01 6.69 -0.58
N GLY A 587 12.94 6.86 -1.53
CA GLY A 587 14.03 7.83 -1.55
C GLY A 587 13.63 9.29 -1.26
N GLY A 588 13.40 9.64 0.00
CA GLY A 588 12.98 10.98 0.43
C GLY A 588 14.12 12.02 0.39
N MET A 589 13.78 13.31 0.40
CA MET A 589 14.73 14.43 0.34
C MET A 589 15.84 14.37 1.41
N PHE A 590 15.57 13.75 2.57
CA PHE A 590 16.50 13.65 3.69
C PHE A 590 16.76 12.20 4.14
N ASP A 591 16.27 11.19 3.41
CA ASP A 591 16.19 9.82 3.91
C ASP A 591 17.54 9.09 3.98
N ASP A 592 18.49 9.51 3.16
CA ASP A 592 19.88 9.06 3.12
C ASP A 592 20.71 9.57 4.32
N LEU A 593 20.33 10.73 4.86
CA LEU A 593 21.00 11.38 5.98
C LEU A 593 20.27 11.14 7.32
N TRP A 594 18.95 11.03 7.31
CA TRP A 594 18.16 10.89 8.52
C TRP A 594 18.33 9.51 9.17
N LYS A 595 19.12 9.47 10.24
CA LYS A 595 19.26 8.32 11.13
C LYS A 595 18.61 8.62 12.48
N PRO A 596 17.48 7.99 12.84
CA PRO A 596 16.80 8.23 14.12
C PRO A 596 17.74 8.19 15.33
N GLU A 597 18.74 7.31 15.33
CA GLU A 597 19.72 7.18 16.41
C GLU A 597 20.63 8.39 16.61
N ALA A 598 20.90 9.12 15.52
CA ALA A 598 21.78 10.28 15.53
C ALA A 598 20.98 11.57 15.71
N HIS A 599 19.74 11.61 15.19
CA HIS A 599 18.94 12.83 15.11
C HIS A 599 17.86 12.93 16.18
N ILE A 600 17.35 11.82 16.71
CA ILE A 600 16.33 11.84 17.75
C ILE A 600 16.99 11.76 19.13
N VAL A 601 16.63 12.70 19.99
CA VAL A 601 17.05 12.74 21.39
C VAL A 601 15.81 12.67 22.31
N PRO A 602 15.91 12.05 23.50
CA PRO A 602 14.82 12.12 24.46
C PRO A 602 14.61 13.57 24.91
N VAL A 603 13.44 13.89 25.45
CA VAL A 603 13.22 15.17 26.13
C VAL A 603 14.25 15.35 27.23
N PHE A 604 14.89 16.52 27.26
CA PHE A 604 15.83 16.92 28.31
C PHE A 604 15.66 18.41 28.63
N ASP A 605 16.13 18.80 29.81
CA ASP A 605 16.08 20.20 30.26
C ASP A 605 17.08 21.04 29.46
N ILE A 606 16.56 22.06 28.76
CA ILE A 606 17.39 22.95 27.96
C ILE A 606 18.24 23.83 28.89
N PRO A 607 19.60 23.76 28.81
CA PRO A 607 20.49 24.57 29.63
C PRO A 607 20.16 26.06 29.57
N ALA A 608 20.38 26.79 30.66
CA ALA A 608 19.97 28.19 30.79
C ALA A 608 20.61 29.13 29.74
N GLY A 609 21.84 28.84 29.32
CA GLY A 609 22.59 29.62 28.32
C GLY A 609 22.11 29.43 26.87
N TRP A 610 21.39 28.33 26.58
CA TRP A 610 20.94 28.04 25.23
C TRP A 610 19.82 28.99 24.80
N ARG A 611 19.93 29.48 23.56
CA ARG A 611 18.92 30.37 22.98
C ARG A 611 17.70 29.55 22.60
N ILE A 612 16.52 30.01 23.03
CA ILE A 612 15.24 29.44 22.61
C ILE A 612 14.52 30.44 21.72
N ASP A 613 14.06 29.98 20.56
CA ASP A 613 13.23 30.75 19.64
C ASP A 613 12.19 29.82 18.96
N ARG A 614 11.49 30.36 17.96
CA ARG A 614 10.41 29.67 17.26
C ARG A 614 10.32 30.08 15.80
N SER A 615 9.69 29.24 14.98
CA SER A 615 9.39 29.53 13.57
C SER A 615 7.97 29.12 13.22
N LEU A 616 7.43 29.73 12.15
CA LEU A 616 6.04 29.56 11.72
C LEU A 616 5.93 29.46 10.19
N ASP A 617 5.23 28.44 9.72
CA ASP A 617 4.61 28.43 8.40
C ASP A 617 3.08 28.55 8.57
N TRP A 618 2.47 29.53 7.90
CA TRP A 618 1.09 29.94 8.15
C TRP A 618 0.10 29.25 7.22
N GLY A 619 -0.97 28.70 7.79
CA GLY A 619 -2.07 28.07 7.06
C GLY A 619 -3.38 28.13 7.83
N SER A 620 -4.48 28.45 7.13
CA SER A 620 -5.84 28.41 7.67
C SER A 620 -6.61 27.21 7.13
N SER A 621 -6.85 27.19 5.81
CA SER A 621 -7.46 26.05 5.11
C SER A 621 -6.48 24.88 4.92
N ARG A 622 -5.19 25.19 4.80
CA ARG A 622 -4.07 24.24 4.87
C ARG A 622 -3.45 24.25 6.28
N PRO A 623 -2.73 23.20 6.71
CA PRO A 623 -2.09 23.18 8.01
C PRO A 623 -1.16 24.38 8.24
N PHE A 624 -1.07 24.83 9.48
CA PHE A 624 0.05 25.66 9.92
C PHE A 624 1.06 24.80 10.67
N SER A 625 2.32 25.20 10.70
CA SER A 625 3.36 24.55 11.51
C SER A 625 4.04 25.58 12.40
N VAL A 626 4.12 25.28 13.71
CA VAL A 626 4.96 26.04 14.65
C VAL A 626 6.02 25.10 15.21
N GLY A 627 7.29 25.47 15.06
CA GLY A 627 8.41 24.79 15.70
C GLY A 627 9.03 25.63 16.80
N TRP A 628 9.35 25.02 17.93
CA TRP A 628 10.20 25.63 18.96
C TRP A 628 11.58 25.01 18.89
N TRP A 629 12.60 25.86 19.02
CA TRP A 629 13.99 25.47 18.79
C TRP A 629 14.88 25.93 19.94
N ALA A 630 15.82 25.08 20.32
CA ALA A 630 16.91 25.42 21.20
C ALA A 630 18.22 25.37 20.40
N GLU A 631 19.03 26.41 20.51
CA GLU A 631 20.32 26.52 19.85
C GLU A 631 21.43 26.43 20.89
N SER A 632 22.30 25.43 20.74
CA SER A 632 23.43 25.18 21.65
C SER A 632 24.42 26.33 21.60
N ASP A 633 24.84 26.82 22.76
CA ASP A 633 25.94 27.79 22.90
C ASP A 633 27.32 27.13 23.02
N GLY A 634 27.36 25.78 23.13
CA GLY A 634 28.54 24.97 23.41
C GLY A 634 28.65 24.48 24.86
N SER A 635 27.71 24.81 25.75
CA SER A 635 27.70 24.32 27.13
C SER A 635 27.25 22.84 27.21
N PRO A 636 27.71 22.07 28.21
CA PRO A 636 27.23 20.71 28.44
C PRO A 636 25.72 20.66 28.75
N ALA A 637 25.05 19.61 28.28
CA ALA A 637 23.66 19.27 28.59
C ALA A 637 23.55 17.80 29.02
N ILE A 638 22.60 17.47 29.89
CA ILE A 638 22.32 16.07 30.26
C ILE A 638 21.29 15.52 29.27
N ILE A 639 21.74 14.66 28.35
CA ILE A 639 20.90 14.07 27.31
C ILE A 639 20.94 12.55 27.49
N ALA A 640 19.76 11.92 27.61
CA ALA A 640 19.64 10.48 27.90
C ALA A 640 20.43 10.03 29.15
N GLY A 641 20.46 10.86 30.19
CA GLY A 641 21.18 10.58 31.44
C GLY A 641 22.70 10.70 31.36
N ARG A 642 23.26 11.20 30.24
CA ARG A 642 24.70 11.42 30.05
C ARG A 642 24.99 12.88 29.77
N GLN A 643 26.09 13.39 30.31
CA GLN A 643 26.58 14.72 29.96
C GLN A 643 27.12 14.69 28.52
N ARG A 644 26.57 15.53 27.64
CA ARG A 644 26.99 15.71 26.25
C ARG A 644 27.22 17.19 25.98
N THR A 645 28.28 17.51 25.26
CA THR A 645 28.54 18.85 24.76
C THR A 645 28.19 18.89 23.28
N LEU A 646 27.19 19.69 22.89
CA LEU A 646 26.82 19.85 21.50
C LEU A 646 27.59 21.05 20.88
N PRO A 647 28.10 20.93 19.65
CA PRO A 647 28.75 22.05 18.97
C PRO A 647 27.89 23.32 18.99
N ARG A 648 28.53 24.48 19.17
CA ARG A 648 27.84 25.78 19.16
C ARG A 648 27.07 25.95 17.84
N GLY A 649 25.82 26.39 17.91
CA GLY A 649 24.92 26.54 16.77
C GLY A 649 24.17 25.27 16.37
N THR A 650 24.37 24.15 17.08
CA THR A 650 23.55 22.94 16.91
C THR A 650 22.09 23.26 17.23
N LEU A 651 21.19 22.93 16.32
CA LEU A 651 19.76 23.16 16.51
C LEU A 651 19.10 21.91 17.09
N VAL A 652 18.27 22.11 18.10
CA VAL A 652 17.44 21.07 18.71
C VAL A 652 15.98 21.49 18.60
N ARG A 653 15.17 20.76 17.80
CA ARG A 653 13.72 20.94 17.78
C ARG A 653 13.17 20.45 19.10
N LEU A 654 12.76 21.38 19.96
CA LEU A 654 12.33 21.04 21.32
C LEU A 654 10.85 20.68 21.35
N ALA A 655 9.99 21.30 20.55
CA ALA A 655 8.57 21.02 20.46
C ALA A 655 8.03 21.45 19.10
N GLU A 656 6.79 21.03 18.83
CA GLU A 656 6.06 21.47 17.66
C GLU A 656 4.56 21.57 17.93
N TRP A 657 3.88 22.31 17.05
CA TRP A 657 2.45 22.28 16.91
C TRP A 657 2.09 22.32 15.43
N TYR A 658 1.64 21.16 14.94
CA TYR A 658 1.16 21.01 13.58
C TYR A 658 -0.38 21.10 13.55
N GLY A 659 -0.91 22.14 12.90
CA GLY A 659 -2.31 22.52 12.91
C GLY A 659 -3.15 21.84 11.84
N SER A 660 -3.22 20.50 11.84
CA SER A 660 -3.98 19.68 10.88
C SER A 660 -5.22 19.02 11.51
N THR A 661 -6.23 18.68 10.70
CA THR A 661 -7.39 17.85 11.10
C THR A 661 -7.03 16.36 11.24
N GLY A 662 -5.79 15.97 10.91
CA GLY A 662 -5.33 14.59 10.79
C GLY A 662 -5.46 14.02 9.37
N LYS A 663 -6.03 14.78 8.43
CA LYS A 663 -5.98 14.52 6.99
C LYS A 663 -4.85 15.33 6.36
N ALA A 664 -4.17 14.76 5.36
CA ALA A 664 -3.07 15.41 4.65
C ALA A 664 -3.53 16.74 4.03
N ASN A 665 -2.75 17.81 4.23
CA ASN A 665 -2.99 19.14 3.67
C ASN A 665 -4.33 19.81 4.07
N GLU A 666 -5.02 19.33 5.12
CA GLU A 666 -6.22 19.98 5.67
C GLU A 666 -5.94 20.63 7.03
N GLY A 667 -6.09 21.96 7.08
CA GLY A 667 -5.84 22.77 8.28
C GLY A 667 -7.04 22.89 9.22
N LEU A 668 -6.77 23.27 10.48
CA LEU A 668 -7.80 23.44 11.52
C LEU A 668 -8.70 24.67 11.35
N ARG A 669 -8.48 25.53 10.34
CA ARG A 669 -9.23 26.77 10.08
C ARG A 669 -9.28 27.71 11.29
N LEU A 670 -8.23 27.71 12.11
CA LEU A 670 -8.12 28.59 13.27
C LEU A 670 -7.76 30.02 12.82
N THR A 671 -8.38 31.01 13.46
CA THR A 671 -8.00 32.42 13.29
C THR A 671 -6.62 32.70 13.88
N ALA A 672 -5.91 33.71 13.37
CA ALA A 672 -4.59 34.14 13.89
C ALA A 672 -4.56 34.38 15.41
N GLY A 673 -5.61 34.97 15.99
CA GLY A 673 -5.72 35.17 17.43
C GLY A 673 -5.70 33.86 18.22
N LYS A 674 -6.51 32.87 17.81
CA LYS A 674 -6.54 31.53 18.43
C LYS A 674 -5.20 30.79 18.29
N VAL A 675 -4.51 30.95 17.16
CA VAL A 675 -3.17 30.38 16.99
C VAL A 675 -2.18 31.06 17.95
N ALA A 676 -2.21 32.39 18.08
CA ALA A 676 -1.36 33.11 19.03
C ALA A 676 -1.63 32.71 20.51
N GLU A 677 -2.89 32.56 20.89
CA GLU A 677 -3.28 32.05 22.22
C GLU A 677 -2.77 30.63 22.44
N GLY A 678 -2.94 29.74 21.45
CA GLY A 678 -2.47 28.36 21.50
C GLY A 678 -0.95 28.24 21.58
N ILE A 679 -0.20 29.15 20.94
CA ILE A 679 1.26 29.27 21.08
C ILE A 679 1.61 29.70 22.50
N LYS A 680 0.95 30.74 23.02
CA LYS A 680 1.21 31.28 24.36
C LYS A 680 0.98 30.21 25.44
N GLN A 681 -0.12 29.46 25.34
CA GLN A 681 -0.43 28.37 26.26
C GLN A 681 0.63 27.28 26.22
N ARG A 682 1.01 26.79 25.03
CA ARG A 682 2.04 25.75 24.88
C ARG A 682 3.38 26.20 25.44
N GLN A 683 3.77 27.45 25.26
CA GLN A 683 5.02 27.96 25.85
C GLN A 683 5.00 27.94 27.39
N VAL A 684 3.84 28.14 28.01
CA VAL A 684 3.64 27.99 29.46
C VAL A 684 3.72 26.53 29.86
N ASP A 685 3.02 25.64 29.15
CA ASP A 685 3.02 24.19 29.40
C ASP A 685 4.42 23.58 29.28
N LEU A 686 5.23 24.14 28.37
CA LEU A 686 6.63 23.76 28.13
C LEU A 686 7.61 24.42 29.12
N ALA A 687 7.16 25.31 30.01
CA ALA A 687 7.98 26.10 30.92
C ALA A 687 9.08 26.93 30.22
N ILE A 688 8.85 27.35 28.97
CA ILE A 688 9.78 28.16 28.17
C ILE A 688 9.30 29.58 27.92
N ALA A 689 8.09 29.95 28.34
CA ALA A 689 7.44 31.22 27.99
C ALA A 689 8.30 32.47 28.19
N GLN A 690 9.12 32.52 29.24
CA GLN A 690 9.99 33.66 29.54
C GLN A 690 11.31 33.66 28.77
N ARG A 691 11.61 32.57 28.04
CA ARG A 691 12.88 32.35 27.32
C ARG A 691 12.74 32.43 25.80
N VAL A 692 11.53 32.24 25.25
CA VAL A 692 11.31 32.19 23.79
C VAL A 692 11.47 33.57 23.17
N LYS A 693 12.43 33.70 22.25
CA LYS A 693 12.59 34.88 21.39
C LYS A 693 11.73 34.76 20.13
N PRO A 694 11.35 35.89 19.49
CA PRO A 694 10.82 35.87 18.14
C PRO A 694 11.79 35.17 17.19
N GLY A 695 11.26 34.55 16.14
CA GLY A 695 12.04 33.95 15.08
C GLY A 695 11.27 33.97 13.76
N PRO A 696 11.77 33.28 12.72
CA PRO A 696 11.34 33.50 11.36
C PRO A 696 9.96 32.91 11.08
N ALA A 697 9.10 33.68 10.42
CA ALA A 697 7.78 33.27 9.97
C ALA A 697 7.57 33.57 8.49
N ASP A 698 6.64 32.85 7.86
CA ASP A 698 6.20 33.11 6.49
C ASP A 698 5.97 34.62 6.26
N SER A 699 6.61 35.20 5.24
CA SER A 699 6.46 36.62 4.91
C SER A 699 5.02 37.04 4.64
N SER A 700 4.14 36.13 4.20
CA SER A 700 2.72 36.39 3.94
C SER A 700 1.96 36.90 5.17
N ILE A 701 2.43 36.60 6.40
CA ILE A 701 1.76 37.07 7.62
C ILE A 701 1.98 38.57 7.89
N PHE A 702 2.96 39.19 7.23
CA PHE A 702 3.31 40.60 7.39
C PHE A 702 2.64 41.50 6.35
N ASP A 703 1.99 40.90 5.34
CA ASP A 703 1.24 41.66 4.34
C ASP A 703 0.05 42.34 5.00
N VAL A 704 -0.08 43.65 4.77
CA VAL A 704 -1.13 44.47 5.36
C VAL A 704 -2.41 44.28 4.53
N THR A 705 -3.44 43.70 5.15
CA THR A 705 -4.82 43.84 4.68
C THR A 705 -5.41 45.14 5.22
N ASP A 706 -6.59 45.58 4.73
CA ASP A 706 -7.17 46.92 4.90
C ASP A 706 -7.15 47.57 6.32
N GLU A 707 -6.85 46.82 7.41
CA GLU A 707 -6.75 47.35 8.78
C GLU A 707 -5.52 46.88 9.61
N ALA A 708 -5.01 45.64 9.48
CA ALA A 708 -3.83 45.12 10.20
C ALA A 708 -3.33 43.78 9.65
N SER A 709 -2.02 43.51 9.70
CA SER A 709 -1.46 42.22 9.26
C SER A 709 -1.76 41.07 10.27
N ILE A 710 -1.58 39.82 9.84
CA ILE A 710 -1.66 38.64 10.72
C ILE A 710 -0.62 38.75 11.84
N ALA A 711 0.60 39.21 11.51
CA ALA A 711 1.66 39.46 12.47
C ALA A 711 1.26 40.51 13.53
N ASP A 712 0.63 41.62 13.12
CA ASP A 712 0.17 42.65 14.05
C ASP A 712 -0.89 42.11 15.02
N ASN A 713 -1.80 41.28 14.53
CA ASN A 713 -2.84 40.65 15.34
C ASN A 713 -2.26 39.66 16.36
N MET A 714 -1.24 38.88 15.97
CA MET A 714 -0.52 38.01 16.91
C MET A 714 0.31 38.84 17.93
N ALA A 715 0.88 39.96 17.49
CA ALA A 715 1.69 40.84 18.34
C ALA A 715 0.88 41.46 19.48
N LYS A 716 -0.40 41.79 19.24
CA LYS A 716 -1.34 42.27 20.28
C LYS A 716 -1.51 41.27 21.44
N ILE A 717 -1.33 39.97 21.19
CA ILE A 717 -1.44 38.87 22.19
C ILE A 717 -0.07 38.57 22.86
N GLY A 718 1.00 39.23 22.40
CA GLY A 718 2.37 39.07 22.87
C GLY A 718 3.21 38.10 22.03
N ILE A 719 2.73 37.70 20.85
CA ILE A 719 3.44 36.79 19.94
C ILE A 719 3.98 37.58 18.75
N ARG A 720 5.28 37.90 18.78
CA ARG A 720 5.99 38.58 17.68
C ARG A 720 6.77 37.58 16.81
N TRP A 721 6.99 37.96 15.55
CA TRP A 721 7.70 37.18 14.54
C TRP A 721 8.70 38.05 13.78
N GLU A 722 9.68 37.41 13.16
CA GLU A 722 10.62 38.03 12.22
C GLU A 722 10.35 37.50 10.80
N PRO A 723 10.53 38.27 9.72
CA PRO A 723 10.29 37.76 8.36
C PRO A 723 11.32 36.69 7.96
N ALA A 724 10.85 35.56 7.39
CA ALA A 724 11.71 34.53 6.83
C ALA A 724 12.39 34.96 5.51
N ASP A 725 13.55 34.37 5.18
CA ASP A 725 14.28 34.67 3.95
C ASP A 725 13.67 33.94 2.73
N LYS A 726 12.98 34.69 1.86
CA LYS A 726 12.35 34.19 0.63
C LYS A 726 13.00 34.71 -0.68
N ARG A 727 14.28 35.13 -0.64
CA ARG A 727 15.00 35.52 -1.87
C ARG A 727 15.09 34.34 -2.85
N ALA A 728 15.15 34.62 -4.15
CA ALA A 728 15.32 33.58 -5.17
C ALA A 728 16.52 32.67 -4.85
N GLY A 729 16.30 31.36 -4.85
CA GLY A 729 17.29 30.35 -4.46
C GLY A 729 17.37 30.03 -2.95
N SER A 730 16.65 30.75 -2.07
CA SER A 730 16.67 30.46 -0.63
C SER A 730 16.00 29.13 -0.25
N ARG A 731 15.07 28.63 -1.08
CA ARG A 731 14.38 27.34 -0.89
C ARG A 731 15.38 26.17 -0.99
N LYS A 732 16.02 26.00 -2.15
CA LYS A 732 17.07 24.99 -2.38
C LYS A 732 18.24 25.10 -1.40
N ASN A 733 18.76 26.32 -1.19
CA ASN A 733 19.84 26.54 -0.21
C ASN A 733 19.42 26.14 1.21
N GLY A 734 18.14 26.31 1.55
CA GLY A 734 17.60 25.90 2.83
C GLY A 734 17.55 24.38 3.00
N TRP A 735 17.18 23.64 1.95
CA TRP A 735 17.23 22.17 1.94
C TRP A 735 18.65 21.65 2.07
N GLU A 736 19.58 22.22 1.32
CA GLU A 736 20.99 21.81 1.41
C GLU A 736 21.57 22.08 2.80
N LEU A 737 21.27 23.23 3.40
CA LEU A 737 21.71 23.54 4.77
C LEU A 737 21.07 22.61 5.82
N MET A 738 19.82 22.17 5.61
CA MET A 738 19.21 21.13 6.43
C MET A 738 19.95 19.80 6.29
N ARG A 739 20.28 19.40 5.06
CA ARG A 739 21.08 18.19 4.77
C ARG A 739 22.45 18.26 5.44
N GLU A 740 23.20 19.34 5.28
CA GLU A 740 24.51 19.54 5.91
C GLU A 740 24.47 19.39 7.44
N ARG A 741 23.44 19.92 8.10
CA ARG A 741 23.30 19.83 9.56
C ARG A 741 22.86 18.44 10.03
N MET A 742 22.04 17.74 9.24
CA MET A 742 21.72 16.34 9.49
C MET A 742 22.97 15.47 9.32
N GLU A 743 23.71 15.65 8.24
CA GLU A 743 24.99 14.97 8.03
C GLU A 743 26.00 15.26 9.16
N ALA A 744 26.11 16.51 9.61
CA ALA A 744 26.94 16.87 10.74
C ALA A 744 26.54 16.16 12.05
N SER A 745 25.30 15.71 12.18
CA SER A 745 24.85 14.94 13.35
C SER A 745 25.27 13.46 13.29
N LEU A 746 25.64 12.98 12.10
CA LEU A 746 26.16 11.62 11.89
C LEU A 746 27.64 11.47 12.24
N HIS A 747 28.38 12.57 12.27
CA HIS A 747 29.83 12.59 12.40
C HIS A 747 30.26 13.49 13.56
N ASP A 748 31.20 13.03 14.38
CA ASP A 748 31.80 13.88 15.42
C ASP A 748 32.88 14.78 14.81
N ASN A 749 32.45 15.74 13.98
CA ASN A 749 33.31 16.62 13.19
C ASN A 749 33.35 18.06 13.74
N GLY A 750 32.76 18.30 14.92
CA GLY A 750 32.67 19.61 15.56
C GLY A 750 31.78 20.63 14.84
N LYS A 751 31.07 20.24 13.76
CA LYS A 751 30.15 21.13 13.05
C LYS A 751 28.77 21.21 13.73
N PRO A 752 28.03 22.31 13.56
CA PRO A 752 26.68 22.44 14.11
C PRO A 752 25.71 21.39 13.56
N GLY A 753 25.13 20.58 14.44
CA GLY A 753 24.19 19.52 14.07
C GLY A 753 22.73 19.96 14.00
N PHE A 754 21.85 18.97 13.82
CA PHE A 754 20.40 19.04 13.81
C PHE A 754 19.82 17.86 14.59
N LEU A 755 19.20 18.14 15.74
CA LEU A 755 18.57 17.15 16.61
C LEU A 755 17.08 17.47 16.80
N VAL A 756 16.29 16.46 17.13
CA VAL A 756 14.85 16.56 17.32
C VAL A 756 14.45 15.79 18.56
N MET A 757 13.68 16.41 19.46
CA MET A 757 13.13 15.70 20.61
C MET A 757 12.06 14.71 20.17
N ASP A 758 12.04 13.52 20.78
CA ASP A 758 11.11 12.41 20.48
C ASP A 758 9.61 12.77 20.49
N ARG A 759 9.23 13.84 21.18
CA ARG A 759 7.86 14.38 21.19
C ARG A 759 7.45 15.11 19.91
N CYS A 760 8.38 15.44 19.02
CA CYS A 760 8.10 16.13 17.74
C CYS A 760 7.71 15.10 16.66
N ARG A 761 6.55 14.46 16.87
CA ARG A 761 6.08 13.30 16.10
C ARG A 761 5.73 13.63 14.65
N ASP A 762 5.13 14.79 14.38
CA ASP A 762 4.79 15.24 13.03
C ASP A 762 6.05 15.55 12.23
N PHE A 763 7.09 16.16 12.84
CA PHE A 763 8.37 16.32 12.18
C PHE A 763 8.98 14.97 11.83
N ILE A 764 9.06 14.05 12.80
CA ILE A 764 9.67 12.73 12.62
C ILE A 764 8.92 11.91 11.55
N ARG A 765 7.60 12.11 11.44
CA ARG A 765 6.75 11.45 10.45
C ARG A 765 6.94 12.03 9.05
N LEU A 766 6.89 13.35 8.92
CA LEU A 766 6.79 14.05 7.62
C LEU A 766 8.15 14.39 7.02
N VAL A 767 9.07 14.95 7.81
CA VAL A 767 10.31 15.53 7.28
C VAL A 767 11.27 14.51 6.66
N PRO A 768 11.52 13.35 7.29
CA PRO A 768 12.42 12.36 6.70
C PRO A 768 11.89 11.66 5.44
N SER A 769 10.57 11.65 5.25
CA SER A 769 9.88 10.82 4.25
C SER A 769 9.39 11.60 3.03
N THR A 770 9.61 12.91 2.99
CA THR A 770 9.12 13.77 1.91
C THR A 770 9.78 13.48 0.57
N SER A 771 9.01 13.48 -0.50
CA SER A 771 9.50 13.19 -1.85
C SER A 771 10.21 14.40 -2.44
N ARG A 772 11.25 14.15 -3.22
CA ARG A 772 11.83 15.15 -4.12
C ARG A 772 10.84 15.45 -5.25
N ASP A 773 10.89 16.68 -5.77
CA ASP A 773 10.14 17.07 -6.97
C ASP A 773 10.65 16.27 -8.19
N GLU A 774 9.73 15.82 -9.06
CA GLU A 774 10.07 14.97 -10.21
C GLU A 774 10.82 15.73 -11.32
N ASP A 775 10.54 17.02 -11.47
CA ASP A 775 11.16 17.90 -12.46
C ASP A 775 12.41 18.60 -11.91
N ASP A 776 12.47 18.82 -10.59
CA ASP A 776 13.59 19.46 -9.89
C ASP A 776 14.03 18.67 -8.64
N PRO A 777 14.90 17.65 -8.78
CA PRO A 777 15.30 16.79 -7.67
C PRO A 777 15.98 17.49 -6.49
N ASP A 778 16.40 18.76 -6.64
CA ASP A 778 16.99 19.59 -5.58
C ASP A 778 15.93 20.35 -4.76
N ASP A 779 14.64 20.23 -5.10
CA ASP A 779 13.51 20.75 -4.35
C ASP A 779 12.56 19.62 -3.90
N ILE A 780 11.68 19.94 -2.95
CA ILE A 780 10.62 19.06 -2.46
C ILE A 780 9.38 19.26 -3.33
N ASP A 781 8.69 18.16 -3.63
CA ASP A 781 7.43 18.17 -4.39
C ASP A 781 6.43 19.17 -3.79
N THR A 782 6.09 20.20 -4.56
CA THR A 782 5.21 21.30 -4.13
C THR A 782 3.74 20.90 -3.94
N GLU A 783 3.32 19.73 -4.44
CA GLU A 783 2.00 19.16 -4.19
C GLU A 783 1.93 18.38 -2.87
N SER A 784 3.09 18.06 -2.26
CA SER A 784 3.21 17.31 -1.01
C SER A 784 2.93 18.16 0.24
N GLU A 785 2.78 17.52 1.41
CA GLU A 785 2.55 18.20 2.70
C GLU A 785 3.84 18.86 3.22
N ASP A 786 4.17 20.05 2.72
CA ASP A 786 5.47 20.70 2.91
C ASP A 786 5.56 21.70 4.10
N HIS A 787 4.43 22.04 4.73
CA HIS A 787 4.34 23.07 5.79
C HIS A 787 5.38 22.97 6.93
N ILE A 788 5.62 21.75 7.45
CA ILE A 788 6.59 21.54 8.53
C ILE A 788 8.05 21.59 8.03
N HIS A 789 8.25 21.28 6.75
CA HIS A 789 9.54 21.40 6.06
C HIS A 789 9.89 22.88 5.89
N ASP A 790 8.93 23.66 5.38
CA ASP A 790 9.10 25.09 5.16
C ASP A 790 9.33 25.84 6.48
N GLU A 791 8.56 25.54 7.51
CA GLU A 791 8.78 26.10 8.86
C GLU A 791 10.20 25.80 9.37
N THR A 792 10.65 24.55 9.23
CA THR A 792 11.99 24.15 9.66
C THR A 792 13.07 24.86 8.84
N ARG A 793 12.88 24.95 7.52
CA ARG A 793 13.80 25.61 6.61
C ARG A 793 13.97 27.08 6.96
N TYR A 794 12.89 27.78 7.29
CA TYR A 794 12.96 29.17 7.73
C TYR A 794 13.89 29.34 8.93
N ARG A 795 13.82 28.44 9.92
CA ARG A 795 14.69 28.49 11.10
C ARG A 795 16.15 28.17 10.77
N VAL A 796 16.38 27.17 9.92
CA VAL A 796 17.73 26.75 9.53
C VAL A 796 18.44 27.87 8.78
N LEU A 797 17.75 28.55 7.86
CA LEU A 797 18.25 29.72 7.13
C LEU A 797 18.57 30.92 8.04
N ALA A 798 17.74 31.17 9.06
CA ALA A 798 17.97 32.27 10.00
C ALA A 798 19.30 32.12 10.79
N THR A 799 19.75 30.88 11.04
CA THR A 799 21.03 30.59 11.73
C THR A 799 22.24 30.91 10.87
N ALA A 800 22.17 30.70 9.54
CA ALA A 800 23.30 30.99 8.66
C ALA A 800 23.63 32.49 8.58
N ARG A 801 22.62 33.35 8.77
CA ARG A 801 22.79 34.81 8.82
C ARG A 801 23.47 35.27 10.13
N SER A 802 23.11 34.71 11.28
CA SER A 802 23.73 35.12 12.56
C SER A 802 25.23 34.80 12.61
N VAL A 803 25.67 33.69 12.01
CA VAL A 803 27.09 33.32 11.89
C VAL A 803 27.85 34.24 10.93
N ARG A 804 27.28 34.61 9.78
CA ARG A 804 27.89 35.57 8.84
C ARG A 804 27.99 37.00 9.40
N THR A 805 27.08 37.39 10.29
CA THR A 805 27.05 38.76 10.86
C THR A 805 27.99 38.90 12.07
N GLN A 806 28.44 37.80 12.69
CA GLN A 806 29.44 37.80 13.77
C GLN A 806 30.90 37.80 13.27
N ALA A 807 31.12 37.57 11.97
CA ALA A 807 32.40 37.86 11.34
C ALA A 807 32.48 39.38 11.07
N LEU A 808 32.86 40.16 12.08
CA LEU A 808 33.18 41.58 11.90
C LEU A 808 34.51 41.74 11.15
N PRO A 809 34.67 42.84 10.39
CA PRO A 809 35.83 43.08 9.54
C PRO A 809 37.04 43.43 10.41
N PHE A 810 38.11 42.63 10.29
CA PHE A 810 39.48 43.02 9.93
C PHE A 810 40.36 41.77 9.90
#